data_AF-A0A1M7R9H5-F1
#
_entry.id   AF-A0A1M7R9H5-F1
#
_cell.length_a   1.000
_cell.length_b   1.000
_cell.length_c   1.000
_cell.angle_alpha   90.00
_cell.angle_beta   90.00
_cell.angle_gamma   90.00
#
_symmetry.space_group_name_H-M   'P 1'
#
loop_
_entity.id
_entity.type
_entity.pdbx_description
1 polymer ?
#
loop_
_entity_poly.entity_id
_entity_poly.type
_entity_poly.pdbx_seq_one_letter_code
_entity_poly.pdbx_strand_id
1 'polypeptide(L)'
;ETNEEGEPEDISLMDHYQPLTPVPPYRISVPSRGVFAEAVQGACNACEKIETDRLQDWNRLPNTDEPTAFLPVQTPTPQVTDWKAAFKDFTTPLVSIQNAPATPAPGAGLAGLSELLGKSDVFKDITGLDGNQKNVMATYLSNQENAKAFAQMAKDMAMQAHNTQNSDKIMDSLKSAKASGAINQDDYGKLVKEHLQQQIDGGETAKKEAEAAKPTKPTLTDAAVKAVEQGKDVKAQKIDAEGNAESVDISGGNGDNVLAKADGIVPRLKQDSSNTCWATAAAIMVGWKRNKVMAVKDVMTEAGDVYLQKYLNNQGLVSSEKADFISTLKMTGEAPANYTLQQYIDWLTTYGPLWVTTDSSVTTGPFSPHARILTRITGTGTPNGTGTKFIFVNPATGNEETENFLDFIDVFEQMVTDNADDQLFVQIVHFEQAIQPSGEGYQVQGPWNINQPIHENISLAALINCTSKIVPAGTKVGSPQDVNEFLRGVFWNDDPEVLLFDDNKWDNWDFSSGITWKKHFDAAAKAASNDLNNLTGRSHYWDLQFVHAMASAVGEDPKDTRAKILLWAETMYKFAVGEGISAGDTLKSIPVTSAFGASTYSMNTFFTAASTPSETQTIGYLINRGTSYVAVNNGRRAIGSLLHLIQDSYAKGHVKRTLLNPGDLLAGKTDQFKPGTYGKYGDVENFHCYKGQNHADHDKYDNFDASKLDTGKLETFNPLTGSRDAIDQCMKLLDFWKTGTPYASGPKDLFENKIFKLSGGATPADALVD
;
A
#
# COMPACT_ATOMS: atom_id res chain seq x y z
N GLU A 1 -32.98 -46.75 28.33
CA GLU A 1 -32.12 -47.63 29.16
C GLU A 1 -33.03 -48.63 29.89
N THR A 2 -32.54 -49.58 30.69
CA THR A 2 -33.40 -50.48 31.51
C THR A 2 -33.19 -50.16 32.99
N ASN A 3 -34.28 -50.06 33.75
CA ASN A 3 -34.21 -49.79 35.19
C ASN A 3 -33.66 -51.02 35.97
N GLU A 4 -33.46 -50.88 37.29
CA GLU A 4 -32.90 -51.94 38.16
C GLU A 4 -33.75 -53.23 38.19
N GLU A 5 -34.99 -53.19 37.68
CA GLU A 5 -35.92 -54.31 37.58
C GLU A 5 -35.98 -54.92 36.17
N GLY A 6 -35.21 -54.37 35.22
CA GLY A 6 -35.03 -54.90 33.86
C GLY A 6 -36.08 -54.44 32.84
N GLU A 7 -36.91 -53.43 33.16
CA GLU A 7 -37.90 -52.90 32.22
C GLU A 7 -37.34 -51.74 31.38
N PRO A 8 -37.68 -51.65 30.07
CA PRO A 8 -37.21 -50.59 29.20
C PRO A 8 -37.83 -49.24 29.58
N GLU A 9 -36.97 -48.29 29.96
CA GLU A 9 -37.31 -46.93 30.37
C GLU A 9 -36.70 -45.91 29.38
N ASP A 10 -37.53 -44.97 28.94
CA ASP A 10 -37.13 -43.93 27.99
C ASP A 10 -36.54 -42.74 28.77
N ILE A 11 -35.23 -42.79 28.98
CA ILE A 11 -34.49 -41.78 29.76
C ILE A 11 -34.03 -40.69 28.79
N SER A 12 -34.38 -39.44 29.06
CA SER A 12 -33.95 -38.33 28.20
C SER A 12 -32.44 -38.12 28.33
N LEU A 13 -31.81 -37.57 27.28
CA LEU A 13 -30.38 -37.26 27.32
C LEU A 13 -30.03 -36.35 28.51
N MET A 14 -30.97 -35.50 28.92
CA MET A 14 -30.77 -34.57 30.03
C MET A 14 -30.76 -35.27 31.40
N ASP A 15 -31.56 -36.31 31.56
CA ASP A 15 -31.60 -37.11 32.80
C ASP A 15 -30.32 -37.95 32.94
N HIS A 16 -29.76 -38.42 31.82
CA HIS A 16 -28.50 -39.18 31.80
C HIS A 16 -27.28 -38.32 32.22
N TYR A 17 -27.29 -37.02 31.91
CA TYR A 17 -26.22 -36.09 32.28
C TYR A 17 -26.52 -35.27 33.55
N GLN A 18 -27.64 -35.54 34.24
CA GLN A 18 -27.98 -34.83 35.46
C GLN A 18 -27.04 -35.28 36.59
N PRO A 19 -26.31 -34.35 37.25
CA PRO A 19 -25.42 -34.72 38.35
C PRO A 19 -26.21 -35.36 39.50
N LEU A 20 -25.72 -36.48 40.03
CA LEU A 20 -26.31 -37.19 41.17
C LEU A 20 -26.43 -36.34 42.44
N THR A 21 -25.69 -35.23 42.50
CA THR A 21 -25.77 -34.23 43.57
C THR A 21 -26.22 -32.90 42.97
N PRO A 22 -27.29 -32.26 43.49
CA PRO A 22 -27.72 -30.95 43.02
C PRO A 22 -26.56 -29.96 43.08
N VAL A 23 -26.19 -29.38 41.94
CA VAL A 23 -25.13 -28.37 41.90
C VAL A 23 -25.64 -27.14 42.66
N PRO A 24 -24.93 -26.67 43.70
CA PRO A 24 -25.35 -25.48 44.42
C PRO A 24 -25.34 -24.28 43.46
N PRO A 25 -26.34 -23.38 43.54
CA PRO A 25 -26.42 -22.23 42.65
C PRO A 25 -25.17 -21.35 42.82
N TYR A 26 -24.52 -21.00 41.71
CA TYR A 26 -23.39 -20.09 41.69
C TYR A 26 -23.73 -18.85 40.87
N ARG A 27 -23.17 -17.71 41.29
CA ARG A 27 -23.45 -16.40 40.69
C ARG A 27 -22.52 -16.15 39.52
N ILE A 28 -23.08 -15.73 38.39
CA ILE A 28 -22.35 -15.17 37.25
C ILE A 28 -22.69 -13.70 37.16
N SER A 29 -21.70 -12.82 37.29
CA SER A 29 -21.87 -11.38 37.05
C SER A 29 -21.29 -11.03 35.69
N VAL A 30 -22.11 -10.44 34.81
CA VAL A 30 -21.69 -9.96 33.49
C VAL A 30 -21.67 -8.42 33.52
N PRO A 31 -20.54 -7.76 33.27
CA PRO A 31 -20.48 -6.30 33.33
C PRO A 31 -21.18 -5.70 32.09
N SER A 32 -22.32 -5.05 32.30
CA SER A 32 -22.91 -4.11 31.33
C SER A 32 -23.00 -2.72 31.96
N ARG A 33 -22.78 -1.67 31.17
CA ARG A 33 -22.86 -0.29 31.63
C ARG A 33 -24.34 0.10 31.75
N GLY A 34 -24.99 -0.26 32.87
CA GLY A 34 -26.23 0.39 33.31
C GLY A 34 -27.42 -0.48 33.70
N VAL A 35 -27.33 -1.81 33.77
CA VAL A 35 -28.42 -2.64 34.33
C VAL A 35 -27.84 -3.80 35.15
N PHE A 36 -28.29 -3.94 36.40
CA PHE A 36 -28.02 -5.10 37.24
C PHE A 36 -29.12 -6.14 37.00
N ALA A 37 -28.77 -7.32 36.48
CA ALA A 37 -29.67 -8.45 36.34
C ALA A 37 -29.04 -9.69 36.97
N GLU A 38 -29.78 -10.38 37.84
CA GLU A 38 -29.41 -11.65 38.46
C GLU A 38 -30.36 -12.74 37.91
N ALA A 39 -29.81 -13.88 37.50
CA ALA A 39 -30.59 -15.06 37.12
C ALA A 39 -30.16 -16.25 37.99
N VAL A 40 -31.13 -16.86 38.68
CA VAL A 40 -30.92 -18.04 39.53
C VAL A 40 -31.73 -19.20 38.95
N GLN A 41 -31.06 -20.31 38.63
CA GLN A 41 -31.71 -21.49 38.08
C GLN A 41 -32.63 -22.13 39.12
N GLY A 42 -33.93 -22.22 38.83
CA GLY A 42 -34.93 -22.93 39.65
C GLY A 42 -36.00 -22.08 40.35
N ALA A 43 -35.96 -20.74 40.25
CA ALA A 43 -36.97 -19.87 40.85
C ALA A 43 -37.62 -18.97 39.80
N CYS A 44 -38.49 -19.56 38.96
CA CYS A 44 -39.39 -18.76 38.14
C CYS A 44 -40.55 -18.26 39.00
N ASN A 45 -40.42 -17.04 39.52
CA ASN A 45 -41.57 -16.21 39.88
C ASN A 45 -41.25 -14.77 39.51
N ALA A 46 -41.85 -14.29 38.42
CA ALA A 46 -41.87 -12.90 38.02
C ALA A 46 -42.77 -12.07 38.97
N CYS A 47 -42.48 -12.12 40.27
CA CYS A 47 -43.13 -11.39 41.34
C CYS A 47 -42.08 -11.10 42.41
N GLU A 48 -41.37 -9.98 42.25
CA GLU A 48 -40.49 -9.44 43.27
C GLU A 48 -41.34 -9.03 44.50
N LYS A 49 -40.94 -9.51 45.68
CA LYS A 49 -41.53 -9.05 46.94
C LYS A 49 -40.84 -7.74 47.30
N ILE A 50 -41.57 -6.64 47.35
CA ILE A 50 -41.02 -5.32 47.70
C ILE A 50 -40.54 -5.36 49.16
N GLU A 51 -39.23 -5.48 49.38
CA GLU A 51 -38.61 -5.33 50.69
C GLU A 51 -38.29 -3.86 50.94
N THR A 52 -39.15 -3.18 51.69
CA THR A 52 -39.04 -1.75 52.02
C THR A 52 -37.80 -1.36 52.80
N ASP A 53 -37.15 -2.33 53.43
CA ASP A 53 -36.06 -2.17 54.38
C ASP A 53 -34.69 -2.33 53.71
N ARG A 54 -34.68 -2.74 52.44
CA ARG A 54 -33.49 -2.78 51.56
C ARG A 54 -33.56 -1.77 50.42
N LEU A 55 -34.67 -1.06 50.28
CA LEU A 55 -34.78 0.07 49.36
C LEU A 55 -34.06 1.28 49.96
N GLN A 56 -33.06 1.77 49.22
CA GLN A 56 -32.35 2.99 49.55
C GLN A 56 -33.35 4.17 49.55
N ASP A 57 -33.63 4.73 50.72
CA ASP A 57 -34.45 5.95 50.86
C ASP A 57 -33.60 7.18 50.55
N TRP A 58 -33.65 7.60 49.28
CA TRP A 58 -32.90 8.74 48.74
C TRP A 58 -33.24 10.09 49.39
N ASN A 59 -34.33 10.18 50.16
CA ASN A 59 -34.69 11.39 50.90
C ASN A 59 -34.14 11.40 52.34
N ARG A 60 -33.63 10.27 52.82
CA ARG A 60 -33.23 10.09 54.24
C ARG A 60 -31.74 9.84 54.43
N LEU A 61 -31.04 9.37 53.40
CA LEU A 61 -29.58 9.30 53.33
C LEU A 61 -29.11 10.28 52.25
N PRO A 62 -28.62 11.48 52.60
CA PRO A 62 -28.13 12.42 51.59
C PRO A 62 -26.89 11.82 50.93
N ASN A 63 -27.02 11.47 49.65
CA ASN A 63 -25.88 11.19 48.79
C ASN A 63 -25.03 12.46 48.73
N THR A 64 -23.82 12.43 49.27
CA THR A 64 -22.83 13.50 49.08
C THR A 64 -22.10 13.41 47.74
N ASP A 65 -22.42 12.42 46.91
CA ASP A 65 -21.94 12.32 45.54
C ASP A 65 -23.08 12.65 44.58
N GLU A 66 -23.21 13.93 44.27
CA GLU A 66 -23.88 14.32 43.03
C GLU A 66 -23.01 13.91 41.85
N PRO A 67 -23.57 13.37 40.76
CA PRO A 67 -22.81 13.17 39.54
C PRO A 67 -22.19 14.52 39.15
N THR A 68 -20.90 14.51 38.78
CA THR A 68 -20.20 15.70 38.30
C THR A 68 -21.12 16.45 37.35
N ALA A 69 -21.51 17.67 37.72
CA ALA A 69 -22.41 18.47 36.89
C ALA A 69 -21.82 18.51 35.49
N PHE A 70 -22.66 18.31 34.46
CA PHE A 70 -22.23 18.64 33.11
C PHE A 70 -21.77 20.09 33.17
N LEU A 71 -20.47 20.30 32.94
CA LEU A 71 -19.97 21.65 32.73
C LEU A 71 -20.89 22.24 31.65
N PRO A 72 -21.43 23.45 31.87
CA PRO A 72 -22.25 24.09 30.86
C PRO A 72 -21.49 23.97 29.55
N VAL A 73 -22.18 23.53 28.48
CA VAL A 73 -21.60 23.46 27.16
C VAL A 73 -21.15 24.88 26.83
N GLN A 74 -19.87 25.17 27.09
CA GLN A 74 -19.15 26.16 26.34
C GLN A 74 -19.12 25.55 24.96
N THR A 75 -20.08 25.94 24.13
CA THR A 75 -19.79 26.03 22.70
C THR A 75 -18.43 26.71 22.65
N PRO A 76 -17.38 26.07 22.12
CA PRO A 76 -16.16 26.80 21.88
C PRO A 76 -16.59 27.90 20.92
N THR A 77 -16.82 29.11 21.44
CA THR A 77 -16.68 30.30 20.63
C THR A 77 -15.24 30.16 20.18
N PRO A 78 -14.97 29.94 18.89
CA PRO A 78 -13.61 29.90 18.42
C PRO A 78 -12.99 31.19 18.95
N GLN A 79 -12.02 31.08 19.85
CA GLN A 79 -10.98 32.10 19.81
C GLN A 79 -10.51 31.98 18.38
N VAL A 80 -10.79 33.01 17.58
CA VAL A 80 -10.04 33.23 16.36
C VAL A 80 -8.63 33.51 16.86
N THR A 81 -7.90 32.45 17.23
CA THR A 81 -6.49 32.43 16.92
C THR A 81 -6.47 32.63 15.43
N ASP A 82 -5.77 33.68 15.02
CA ASP A 82 -5.57 34.05 13.63
C ASP A 82 -4.74 32.92 12.98
N TRP A 83 -5.33 31.74 12.84
CA TRP A 83 -4.73 30.61 12.17
C TRP A 83 -4.90 30.89 10.68
N LYS A 84 -3.91 31.59 10.14
CA LYS A 84 -3.62 31.55 8.72
C LYS A 84 -3.08 30.15 8.41
N ALA A 85 -3.92 29.27 7.90
CA ALA A 85 -3.44 28.02 7.33
C ALA A 85 -2.39 28.37 6.27
N ALA A 86 -1.14 28.02 6.51
CA ALA A 86 -0.12 28.00 5.47
C ALA A 86 -0.41 26.78 4.60
N PHE A 87 -1.34 26.93 3.66
CA PHE A 87 -1.43 25.99 2.56
C PHE A 87 -0.10 26.08 1.80
N LYS A 88 0.58 24.95 1.62
CA LYS A 88 1.69 24.86 0.66
C LYS A 88 1.09 25.19 -0.69
N ASP A 89 1.59 26.24 -1.34
CA ASP A 89 1.16 26.61 -2.68
C ASP A 89 1.25 25.39 -3.59
N PHE A 90 0.18 25.13 -4.35
CA PHE A 90 0.20 24.12 -5.39
C PHE A 90 1.33 24.46 -6.37
N THR A 91 1.98 23.43 -6.95
CA THR A 91 2.94 23.62 -8.04
C THR A 91 2.38 24.60 -9.05
N THR A 92 3.14 25.65 -9.38
CA THR A 92 2.65 26.75 -10.22
C THR A 92 2.17 26.15 -11.54
N PRO A 93 0.88 26.26 -11.88
CA PRO A 93 0.36 25.68 -13.11
C PRO A 93 1.10 26.26 -14.32
N LEU A 94 1.50 25.42 -15.27
CA LEU A 94 2.12 25.87 -16.53
C LEU A 94 1.18 26.80 -17.31
N VAL A 95 -0.13 26.70 -17.05
CA VAL A 95 -1.17 27.59 -17.55
C VAL A 95 -1.85 28.29 -16.36
N SER A 96 -1.53 29.56 -16.14
CA SER A 96 -2.20 30.44 -15.18
C SER A 96 -3.50 30.96 -15.81
N ILE A 97 -4.65 30.61 -15.23
CA ILE A 97 -5.94 31.22 -15.57
C ILE A 97 -6.36 32.07 -14.38
N GLN A 98 -6.49 33.38 -14.59
CA GLN A 98 -6.86 34.30 -13.53
C GLN A 98 -8.34 34.09 -13.15
N ASN A 99 -8.60 33.63 -11.92
CA ASN A 99 -9.97 33.45 -11.44
C ASN A 99 -10.70 34.80 -11.36
N ALA A 100 -11.92 34.86 -11.90
CA ALA A 100 -12.75 36.06 -11.84
C ALA A 100 -13.09 36.42 -10.38
N PRO A 101 -13.06 37.71 -10.00
CA PRO A 101 -13.36 38.11 -8.63
C PRO A 101 -14.82 37.78 -8.25
N ALA A 102 -15.02 37.39 -7.01
CA ALA A 102 -16.35 37.07 -6.48
C ALA A 102 -17.27 38.30 -6.56
N THR A 103 -18.52 38.09 -6.94
CA THR A 103 -19.53 39.16 -7.01
C THR A 103 -19.78 39.78 -5.64
N PRO A 104 -19.95 41.12 -5.54
CA PRO A 104 -20.20 41.78 -4.25
C PRO A 104 -21.44 41.22 -3.54
N ALA A 105 -21.35 41.01 -2.23
CA ALA A 105 -22.46 40.48 -1.43
C ALA A 105 -23.67 41.45 -1.42
N PRO A 106 -24.92 40.95 -1.35
CA PRO A 106 -26.11 41.79 -1.34
C PRO A 106 -26.12 42.71 -0.11
N GLY A 107 -26.07 44.02 -0.35
CA GLY A 107 -26.03 45.05 0.72
C GLY A 107 -24.72 45.84 0.80
N ALA A 108 -23.66 45.41 0.11
CA ALA A 108 -22.49 46.26 -0.13
C ALA A 108 -22.86 47.33 -1.17
N GLY A 109 -23.31 48.50 -0.70
CA GLY A 109 -23.69 49.63 -1.56
C GLY A 109 -22.55 50.10 -2.49
N LEU A 110 -22.84 51.14 -3.30
CA LEU A 110 -22.00 51.74 -4.37
C LEU A 110 -20.47 51.80 -4.14
N ALA A 111 -19.99 51.81 -2.89
CA ALA A 111 -18.59 51.70 -2.52
C ALA A 111 -17.92 50.40 -3.02
N GLY A 112 -18.59 49.24 -2.92
CA GLY A 112 -18.03 47.96 -3.38
C GLY A 112 -17.90 47.86 -4.91
N LEU A 113 -18.74 48.60 -5.64
CA LEU A 113 -18.68 48.67 -7.10
C LEU A 113 -17.55 49.61 -7.58
N SER A 114 -17.33 50.72 -6.86
CA SER A 114 -16.25 51.66 -7.15
C SER A 114 -14.86 51.05 -6.91
N GLU A 115 -14.73 50.17 -5.91
CA GLU A 115 -13.47 49.48 -5.62
C GLU A 115 -13.14 48.42 -6.68
N LEU A 116 -14.14 47.74 -7.24
CA LEU A 116 -13.96 46.77 -8.32
C LEU A 116 -13.59 47.45 -9.65
N LEU A 117 -14.16 48.63 -9.93
CA LEU A 117 -13.85 49.43 -11.12
C LEU A 117 -12.52 50.19 -11.02
N GLY A 118 -12.02 50.45 -9.79
CA GLY A 118 -10.76 51.15 -9.55
C GLY A 118 -9.50 50.29 -9.65
N LYS A 119 -9.62 48.96 -9.58
CA LYS A 119 -8.50 48.03 -9.75
C LYS A 119 -8.23 47.79 -11.24
N SER A 120 -7.41 48.64 -11.85
CA SER A 120 -7.09 48.59 -13.30
C SER A 120 -6.45 47.28 -13.78
N ASP A 121 -5.93 46.46 -12.88
CA ASP A 121 -5.19 45.23 -13.21
C ASP A 121 -6.10 44.00 -13.38
N VAL A 122 -7.39 44.10 -13.06
CA VAL A 122 -8.32 42.95 -13.11
C VAL A 122 -8.72 42.56 -14.54
N PHE A 123 -8.61 43.48 -15.51
CA PHE A 123 -9.01 43.23 -16.91
C PHE A 123 -7.85 43.16 -17.89
N LYS A 124 -6.59 43.28 -17.42
CA LYS A 124 -5.43 43.48 -18.28
C LYS A 124 -4.84 42.18 -18.83
N ASP A 125 -5.00 41.07 -18.12
CA ASP A 125 -4.53 39.74 -18.54
C ASP A 125 -5.57 38.64 -18.28
N ILE A 126 -6.79 38.84 -18.81
CA ILE A 126 -7.93 37.93 -18.60
C ILE A 126 -7.67 36.50 -19.13
N THR A 127 -6.71 36.33 -20.02
CA THR A 127 -6.30 35.03 -20.59
C THR A 127 -5.06 34.43 -19.92
N GLY A 128 -4.42 35.15 -18.98
CA GLY A 128 -3.19 34.71 -18.30
C GLY A 128 -1.96 34.58 -19.19
N LEU A 129 -1.90 35.33 -20.30
CA LEU A 129 -0.87 35.23 -21.31
C LEU A 129 0.50 35.67 -20.79
N ASP A 130 0.57 36.75 -20.00
CA ASP A 130 1.84 37.26 -19.45
C ASP A 130 2.40 36.30 -18.38
N GLY A 131 1.51 35.73 -17.56
CA GLY A 131 1.87 34.68 -16.60
C GLY A 131 2.40 33.41 -17.26
N ASN A 132 1.75 32.97 -18.35
CA ASN A 132 2.19 31.80 -19.11
C ASN A 132 3.54 32.02 -19.81
N GLN A 133 3.76 33.21 -20.36
CA GLN A 133 5.04 33.55 -21.00
C GLN A 133 6.20 33.57 -20.01
N LYS A 134 5.99 34.08 -18.79
CA LYS A 134 7.01 34.05 -17.72
C LYS A 134 7.31 32.63 -17.22
N ASN A 135 6.29 31.80 -17.04
CA ASN A 135 6.48 30.41 -16.63
C ASN A 135 7.25 29.60 -17.70
N VAL A 136 6.89 29.75 -18.97
CA VAL A 136 7.60 29.10 -20.09
C VAL A 136 9.05 29.60 -20.19
N MET A 137 9.30 30.89 -20.01
CA MET A 137 10.65 31.45 -20.06
C MET A 137 11.52 30.95 -18.90
N ALA A 138 10.97 30.84 -17.68
CA ALA A 138 11.66 30.26 -16.53
C ALA A 138 11.99 28.77 -16.74
N THR A 139 11.03 27.98 -17.26
CA THR A 139 11.27 26.57 -17.60
C THR A 139 12.31 26.42 -18.73
N TYR A 140 12.28 27.30 -19.73
CA TYR A 140 13.25 27.28 -20.83
C TYR A 140 14.67 27.63 -20.36
N LEU A 141 14.83 28.65 -19.51
CA LEU A 141 16.13 29.01 -18.93
C LEU A 141 16.68 27.91 -18.02
N SER A 142 15.83 27.29 -17.20
CA SER A 142 16.22 26.13 -16.38
C SER A 142 16.64 24.93 -17.23
N ASN A 143 15.92 24.63 -18.31
CA ASN A 143 16.31 23.56 -19.24
C ASN A 143 17.63 23.87 -19.97
N GLN A 144 17.91 25.12 -20.31
CA GLN A 144 19.20 25.51 -20.88
C GLN A 144 20.36 25.37 -19.87
N GLU A 145 20.11 25.71 -18.60
CA GLU A 145 21.11 25.58 -17.54
C GLU A 145 21.44 24.12 -17.24
N ASN A 146 20.42 23.26 -17.19
CA ASN A 146 20.59 21.80 -17.07
C ASN A 146 21.31 21.20 -18.29
N ALA A 147 20.97 21.63 -19.51
CA ALA A 147 21.66 21.19 -20.71
C ALA A 147 23.14 21.62 -20.74
N LYS A 148 23.46 22.82 -20.25
CA LYS A 148 24.84 23.31 -20.10
C LYS A 148 25.59 22.50 -19.04
N ALA A 149 24.95 22.15 -17.93
CA ALA A 149 25.53 21.30 -16.89
C ALA A 149 25.83 19.87 -17.42
N PHE A 150 24.91 19.27 -18.18
CA PHE A 150 25.14 17.97 -18.81
C PHE A 150 26.24 18.03 -19.89
N ALA A 151 26.31 19.11 -20.67
CA ALA A 151 27.39 19.30 -21.66
C ALA A 151 28.76 19.48 -20.98
N GLN A 152 28.80 20.19 -19.85
CA GLN A 152 30.02 20.36 -19.06
C GLN A 152 30.47 19.02 -18.47
N MET A 153 29.55 18.26 -17.89
CA MET A 153 29.83 16.93 -17.32
C MET A 153 30.24 15.92 -18.40
N ALA A 154 29.63 15.95 -19.58
CA ALA A 154 30.01 15.12 -20.72
C ALA A 154 31.43 15.45 -21.22
N LYS A 155 31.81 16.74 -21.25
CA LYS A 155 33.18 17.16 -21.57
C LYS A 155 34.19 16.65 -20.54
N ASP A 156 33.88 16.78 -19.26
CA ASP A 156 34.76 16.37 -18.16
C ASP A 156 34.93 14.84 -18.16
N MET A 157 33.86 14.06 -18.38
CA MET A 157 33.92 12.61 -18.57
C MET A 157 34.72 12.19 -19.81
N ALA A 158 34.57 12.88 -20.94
CA ALA A 158 35.33 12.58 -22.15
C ALA A 158 36.83 12.85 -21.98
N MET A 159 37.19 13.92 -21.27
CA MET A 159 38.59 14.22 -20.92
C MET A 159 39.17 13.18 -19.96
N GLN A 160 38.41 12.75 -18.95
CA GLN A 160 38.82 11.72 -18.01
C GLN A 160 39.02 10.36 -18.70
N ALA A 161 38.10 9.97 -19.59
CA ALA A 161 38.20 8.74 -20.37
C ALA A 161 39.42 8.76 -21.33
N HIS A 162 39.64 9.87 -22.04
CA HIS A 162 40.79 10.03 -22.92
C HIS A 162 42.13 9.94 -22.16
N ASN A 163 42.24 10.62 -21.02
CA ASN A 163 43.46 10.63 -20.21
C ASN A 163 43.73 9.28 -19.55
N THR A 164 42.68 8.57 -19.14
CA THR A 164 42.81 7.23 -18.54
C THR A 164 43.23 6.20 -19.59
N GLN A 165 42.59 6.18 -20.76
CA GLN A 165 42.90 5.21 -21.83
C GLN A 165 44.28 5.41 -22.45
N ASN A 166 44.82 6.63 -22.42
CA ASN A 166 46.12 6.96 -23.00
C ASN A 166 47.21 7.23 -21.96
N SER A 167 46.96 6.91 -20.68
CA SER A 167 47.87 7.18 -19.56
C SER A 167 49.28 6.64 -19.82
N ASP A 168 49.39 5.39 -20.29
CA ASP A 168 50.69 4.77 -20.61
C ASP A 168 51.46 5.55 -21.70
N LYS A 169 50.78 6.00 -22.76
CA LYS A 169 51.39 6.76 -23.87
C LYS A 169 51.79 8.16 -23.44
N ILE A 170 50.98 8.82 -22.61
CA ILE A 170 51.27 10.14 -22.05
C ILE A 170 52.48 10.03 -21.13
N MET A 171 52.55 8.98 -20.32
CA MET A 171 53.68 8.73 -19.42
C MET A 171 54.97 8.39 -20.18
N ASP A 172 54.89 7.58 -21.23
CA ASP A 172 56.05 7.26 -22.06
C ASP A 172 56.54 8.47 -22.86
N SER A 173 55.63 9.35 -23.29
CA SER A 173 55.98 10.63 -23.92
C SER A 173 56.71 11.55 -22.95
N LEU A 174 56.22 11.67 -21.70
CA LEU A 174 56.88 12.44 -20.65
C LEU A 174 58.27 11.88 -20.30
N LYS A 175 58.40 10.55 -20.19
CA LYS A 175 59.70 9.88 -19.95
C LYS A 175 60.68 10.16 -21.09
N SER A 176 60.21 10.08 -22.33
CA SER A 176 61.03 10.32 -23.52
C SER A 176 61.45 11.79 -23.64
N ALA A 177 60.56 12.73 -23.33
CA ALA A 177 60.86 14.16 -23.30
C ALA A 177 61.92 14.50 -22.24
N LYS A 178 61.87 13.85 -21.08
CA LYS A 178 62.91 13.98 -20.05
C LYS A 178 64.24 13.36 -20.50
N ALA A 179 64.22 12.14 -21.05
CA ALA A 179 65.42 11.44 -21.49
C ALA A 179 66.16 12.16 -22.62
N SER A 180 65.42 12.86 -23.50
CA SER A 180 65.97 13.71 -24.56
C SER A 180 66.41 15.10 -24.09
N GLY A 181 66.17 15.46 -22.83
CA GLY A 181 66.50 16.77 -22.26
C GLY A 181 65.56 17.91 -22.68
N ALA A 182 64.41 17.60 -23.31
CA ALA A 182 63.43 18.60 -23.73
C ALA A 182 62.68 19.24 -22.54
N ILE A 183 62.58 18.51 -21.41
CA ILE A 183 62.04 19.01 -20.14
C ILE A 183 63.01 18.66 -19.00
N ASN A 184 63.11 19.54 -18.00
CA ASN A 184 63.96 19.30 -16.83
C ASN A 184 63.28 18.37 -15.81
N GLN A 185 64.01 17.98 -14.77
CA GLN A 185 63.55 17.04 -13.75
C GLN A 185 62.33 17.56 -12.95
N ASP A 186 62.26 18.85 -12.69
CA ASP A 186 61.21 19.46 -11.88
C ASP A 186 59.91 19.59 -12.67
N ASP A 187 60.00 20.02 -13.93
CA ASP A 187 58.87 20.09 -14.86
C ASP A 187 58.31 18.70 -15.16
N TYR A 188 59.19 17.69 -15.29
CA TYR A 188 58.75 16.29 -15.41
C TYR A 188 57.99 15.83 -14.16
N GLY A 189 58.51 16.11 -12.95
CA GLY A 189 57.83 15.74 -11.71
C GLY A 189 56.46 16.41 -11.57
N LYS A 190 56.34 17.67 -11.98
CA LYS A 190 55.10 18.43 -11.95
C LYS A 190 54.06 17.89 -12.94
N LEU A 191 54.45 17.68 -14.21
CA LEU A 191 53.54 17.16 -15.24
C LEU A 191 53.09 15.72 -14.95
N VAL A 192 53.96 14.89 -14.37
CA VAL A 192 53.60 13.54 -13.92
C VAL A 192 52.60 13.60 -12.77
N LYS A 193 52.83 14.49 -11.78
CA LYS A 193 51.91 14.68 -10.65
C LYS A 193 50.55 15.21 -11.12
N GLU A 194 50.53 16.19 -12.01
CA GLU A 194 49.29 16.75 -12.57
C GLU A 194 48.51 15.72 -13.38
N HIS A 195 49.20 14.90 -14.20
CA HIS A 195 48.55 13.84 -14.96
C HIS A 195 47.95 12.75 -14.08
N LEU A 196 48.69 12.28 -13.07
CA LEU A 196 48.19 11.29 -12.10
C LEU A 196 47.07 11.85 -11.24
N GLN A 197 47.16 13.12 -10.81
CA GLN A 197 46.11 13.78 -10.05
C GLN A 197 44.82 13.89 -10.87
N GLN A 198 44.91 14.32 -12.14
CA GLN A 198 43.75 14.37 -13.04
C GLN A 198 43.17 12.99 -13.36
N GLN A 199 43.95 11.92 -13.31
CA GLN A 199 43.44 10.56 -13.44
C GLN A 199 42.66 10.12 -12.20
N ILE A 200 43.08 10.55 -11.01
CA ILE A 200 42.46 10.22 -9.72
C ILE A 200 41.16 11.02 -9.50
N ASP A 201 41.16 12.32 -9.81
CA ASP A 201 40.06 13.22 -9.46
C ASP A 201 39.38 13.93 -10.64
N GLY A 202 39.75 13.60 -11.88
CA GLY A 202 39.16 14.22 -13.08
C GLY A 202 39.48 15.71 -13.27
N GLY A 203 40.40 16.28 -12.49
CA GLY A 203 40.73 17.71 -12.50
C GLY A 203 40.00 18.55 -11.45
N GLU A 204 39.26 17.93 -10.53
CA GLU A 204 38.52 18.57 -9.44
C GLU A 204 39.43 19.47 -8.58
N THR A 205 40.64 18.99 -8.27
CA THR A 205 41.59 19.73 -7.42
C THR A 205 42.10 21.00 -8.11
N ALA A 206 42.43 20.93 -9.40
CA ALA A 206 42.86 22.11 -10.18
C ALA A 206 41.72 23.15 -10.30
N LYS A 207 40.47 22.68 -10.36
CA LYS A 207 39.28 23.53 -10.39
C LYS A 207 39.08 24.26 -9.05
N LYS A 208 39.22 23.54 -7.92
CA LYS A 208 39.19 24.12 -6.57
C LYS A 208 40.35 25.11 -6.32
N GLU A 209 41.54 24.83 -6.83
CA GLU A 209 42.68 25.77 -6.74
C GLU A 209 42.46 27.03 -7.59
N ALA A 210 41.88 26.90 -8.78
CA ALA A 210 41.51 28.03 -9.64
C ALA A 210 40.36 28.87 -9.05
N GLU A 211 39.43 28.25 -8.31
CA GLU A 211 38.35 28.91 -7.59
C GLU A 211 38.86 29.60 -6.31
N ALA A 212 39.80 28.99 -5.59
CA ALA A 212 40.45 29.56 -4.40
C ALA A 212 41.36 30.75 -4.72
N ALA A 213 41.85 30.87 -5.95
CA ALA A 213 42.67 32.00 -6.40
C ALA A 213 41.86 33.29 -6.71
N LYS A 214 40.52 33.25 -6.63
CA LYS A 214 39.68 34.46 -6.81
C LYS A 214 39.54 35.22 -5.49
N PRO A 215 39.76 36.56 -5.46
CA PRO A 215 39.77 37.32 -4.23
C PRO A 215 38.37 37.38 -3.57
N THR A 216 38.32 37.04 -2.28
CA THR A 216 37.14 36.98 -1.42
C THR A 216 36.59 38.38 -1.08
N LYS A 217 35.44 38.72 -1.67
CA LYS A 217 34.47 39.64 -1.05
C LYS A 217 33.31 38.81 -0.54
N PRO A 218 32.74 39.12 0.64
CA PRO A 218 31.62 38.36 1.20
C PRO A 218 30.46 38.36 0.19
N THR A 219 29.93 37.17 -0.09
CA THR A 219 28.88 36.98 -1.07
C THR A 219 27.52 37.31 -0.45
N LEU A 220 26.52 37.59 -1.28
CA LEU A 220 25.15 37.85 -0.80
C LEU A 220 24.61 36.69 0.04
N THR A 221 25.06 35.48 -0.27
CA THR A 221 24.69 34.22 0.37
C THR A 221 25.16 34.17 1.82
N ASP A 222 26.39 34.62 2.12
CA ASP A 222 26.95 34.61 3.48
C ASP A 222 26.22 35.56 4.42
N ALA A 223 25.76 36.71 3.90
CA ALA A 223 24.95 37.66 4.64
C ALA A 223 23.50 37.17 4.84
N ALA A 224 22.95 36.43 3.87
CA ALA A 224 21.62 35.85 3.93
C ALA A 224 21.54 34.70 4.95
N VAL A 225 22.54 33.81 4.99
CA VAL A 225 22.61 32.68 5.94
C VAL A 225 22.62 33.18 7.39
N LYS A 226 23.40 34.22 7.71
CA LYS A 226 23.46 34.81 9.05
C LYS A 226 22.16 35.48 9.51
N ALA A 227 21.36 36.00 8.59
CA ALA A 227 20.08 36.62 8.91
C ALA A 227 18.95 35.58 9.06
N VAL A 228 19.06 34.44 8.36
CA VAL A 228 18.18 33.27 8.52
C VAL A 228 18.43 32.58 9.88
N GLU A 229 19.68 32.46 10.33
CA GLU A 229 20.02 31.96 11.68
C GLU A 229 19.43 32.81 12.81
N GLN A 230 19.12 34.08 12.53
CA GLN A 230 18.47 35.01 13.46
C GLN A 230 16.95 35.07 13.30
N GLY A 231 16.36 34.19 12.49
CA GLY A 231 14.92 34.04 12.33
C GLY A 231 14.24 35.18 11.56
N LYS A 232 14.94 35.86 10.65
CA LYS A 232 14.38 36.93 9.81
C LYS A 232 14.29 36.51 8.35
N ASP A 233 13.21 36.92 7.69
CA ASP A 233 13.06 36.78 6.23
C ASP A 233 14.06 37.69 5.51
N VAL A 234 14.70 37.19 4.45
CA VAL A 234 15.73 37.91 3.70
C VAL A 234 15.39 37.96 2.23
N LYS A 235 15.24 39.19 1.71
CA LYS A 235 15.27 39.48 0.27
C LYS A 235 16.46 40.38 -0.03
N ALA A 236 17.42 39.88 -0.78
CA ALA A 236 18.59 40.64 -1.18
C ALA A 236 18.85 40.43 -2.67
N GLN A 237 19.09 41.53 -3.40
CA GLN A 237 19.43 41.51 -4.81
C GLN A 237 20.67 42.36 -5.05
N LYS A 238 21.57 41.86 -5.89
CA LYS A 238 22.73 42.60 -6.39
C LYS A 238 22.79 42.48 -7.89
N ILE A 239 23.03 43.60 -8.55
CA ILE A 239 23.21 43.68 -9.99
C ILE A 239 24.67 44.10 -10.24
N ASP A 240 25.40 43.33 -11.05
CA ASP A 240 26.77 43.66 -11.43
C ASP A 240 26.82 44.71 -12.56
N ALA A 241 28.03 45.19 -12.88
CA ALA A 241 28.23 46.25 -13.87
C ALA A 241 27.96 45.78 -15.31
N GLU A 242 27.91 44.47 -15.54
CA GLU A 242 27.53 43.85 -16.81
C GLU A 242 26.02 43.60 -16.94
N GLY A 243 25.22 43.90 -15.90
CA GLY A 243 23.76 43.81 -15.92
C GLY A 243 23.20 42.46 -15.46
N ASN A 244 24.02 41.58 -14.88
CA ASN A 244 23.57 40.32 -14.31
C ASN A 244 23.05 40.55 -12.89
N ALA A 245 21.87 40.03 -12.59
CA ALA A 245 21.23 40.15 -11.28
C ALA A 245 21.32 38.83 -10.51
N GLU A 246 22.03 38.83 -9.38
CA GLU A 246 21.95 37.78 -8.36
C GLU A 246 20.89 38.17 -7.34
N SER A 247 19.89 37.31 -7.12
CA SER A 247 18.82 37.53 -6.15
C SER A 247 18.69 36.35 -5.21
N VAL A 248 18.56 36.63 -3.91
CA VAL A 248 18.30 35.66 -2.85
C VAL A 248 17.02 36.07 -2.15
N ASP A 249 16.00 35.21 -2.24
CA ASP A 249 14.69 35.37 -1.59
C ASP A 249 14.44 34.13 -0.72
N ILE A 250 14.50 34.31 0.60
CA ILE A 250 14.30 33.24 1.59
C ILE A 250 13.23 33.72 2.57
N SER A 251 12.05 33.13 2.45
CA SER A 251 10.92 33.30 3.38
C SER A 251 10.80 32.07 4.29
N GLY A 252 10.77 32.28 5.59
CA GLY A 252 10.62 31.25 6.61
C GLY A 252 9.23 30.60 6.60
N GLY A 253 9.07 29.54 5.81
CA GLY A 253 7.92 28.63 5.86
C GLY A 253 8.26 27.34 6.61
N ASN A 254 7.62 27.11 7.75
CA ASN A 254 7.74 25.88 8.55
C ASN A 254 7.28 24.65 7.73
N GLY A 255 8.21 23.74 7.43
CA GLY A 255 7.96 22.40 6.88
C GLY A 255 9.19 21.85 6.16
N ASP A 256 10.05 21.13 6.88
CA ASP A 256 11.25 20.47 6.34
C ASP A 256 10.88 19.61 5.10
N ASN A 257 11.48 19.91 3.93
CA ASN A 257 11.29 19.15 2.69
C ASN A 257 11.74 17.69 2.91
N VAL A 258 10.88 16.69 2.65
CA VAL A 258 11.22 15.27 2.86
C VAL A 258 11.86 14.72 1.58
N LEU A 259 13.11 14.28 1.67
CA LEU A 259 13.89 13.76 0.56
C LEU A 259 13.71 12.24 0.41
N ALA A 260 13.62 11.51 1.52
CA ALA A 260 13.29 10.09 1.56
C ALA A 260 12.70 9.71 2.92
N LYS A 261 11.85 8.68 2.97
CA LYS A 261 11.25 8.17 4.20
C LYS A 261 10.91 6.69 4.04
N ALA A 262 11.17 5.91 5.09
CA ALA A 262 10.62 4.56 5.21
C ALA A 262 9.09 4.60 5.36
N ASP A 263 8.38 3.99 4.40
CA ASP A 263 6.92 3.90 4.43
C ASP A 263 6.43 2.98 5.55
N GLY A 264 5.24 3.25 6.11
CA GLY A 264 4.70 2.49 7.24
C GLY A 264 5.20 2.95 8.63
N ILE A 265 4.92 2.15 9.66
CA ILE A 265 5.30 2.45 11.05
C ILE A 265 6.59 1.73 11.38
N VAL A 266 7.67 2.48 11.62
CA VAL A 266 8.92 1.93 12.15
C VAL A 266 8.80 1.77 13.67
N PRO A 267 8.90 0.55 14.24
CA PRO A 267 8.81 0.34 15.68
C PRO A 267 9.88 1.12 16.44
N ARG A 268 9.50 1.72 17.57
CA ARG A 268 10.43 2.40 18.48
C ARG A 268 10.70 1.49 19.67
N LEU A 269 11.79 0.74 19.59
CA LEU A 269 12.18 -0.22 20.62
C LEU A 269 13.44 0.26 21.34
N LYS A 270 13.44 0.11 22.66
CA LYS A 270 14.62 0.32 23.51
C LYS A 270 15.28 -1.03 23.77
N GLN A 271 16.61 -1.07 23.73
CA GLN A 271 17.39 -2.28 24.03
C GLN A 271 17.28 -2.68 25.50
N ASP A 272 17.18 -3.98 25.76
CA ASP A 272 17.01 -4.52 27.11
C ASP A 272 18.28 -4.45 27.96
N SER A 273 19.45 -4.47 27.31
CA SER A 273 20.75 -4.47 27.99
C SER A 273 21.82 -3.78 27.14
N SER A 274 22.97 -3.44 27.74
CA SER A 274 23.96 -2.52 27.15
C SER A 274 24.58 -3.00 25.83
N ASN A 275 24.67 -4.30 25.59
CA ASN A 275 25.35 -4.85 24.42
C ASN A 275 24.39 -5.42 23.37
N THR A 276 23.08 -5.16 23.48
CA THR A 276 22.05 -5.75 22.61
C THR A 276 21.48 -4.79 21.57
N CYS A 277 22.20 -3.70 21.24
CA CYS A 277 21.78 -2.74 20.22
C CYS A 277 21.53 -3.43 18.85
N TRP A 278 22.37 -4.40 18.49
CA TRP A 278 22.26 -5.20 17.27
C TRP A 278 20.96 -6.04 17.22
N ALA A 279 20.58 -6.65 18.33
CA ALA A 279 19.37 -7.47 18.42
C ALA A 279 18.11 -6.59 18.35
N THR A 280 18.12 -5.44 19.02
CA THR A 280 17.02 -4.48 18.99
C THR A 280 16.89 -3.82 17.61
N ALA A 281 17.99 -3.46 16.96
CA ALA A 281 18.00 -2.94 15.59
C ALA A 281 17.38 -3.95 14.61
N ALA A 282 17.79 -5.22 14.68
CA ALA A 282 17.18 -6.29 13.89
C ALA A 282 15.67 -6.43 14.15
N ALA A 283 15.23 -6.34 15.41
CA ALA A 283 13.82 -6.41 15.76
C ALA A 283 13.00 -5.21 15.24
N ILE A 284 13.57 -4.01 15.21
CA ILE A 284 12.95 -2.83 14.59
C ILE A 284 12.80 -3.05 13.08
N MET A 285 13.87 -3.49 12.41
CA MET A 285 13.88 -3.75 10.96
C MET A 285 12.85 -4.82 10.59
N VAL A 286 12.89 -6.00 11.23
CA VAL A 286 11.96 -7.11 10.99
C VAL A 286 10.53 -6.74 11.37
N GLY A 287 10.35 -6.02 12.48
CA GLY A 287 9.03 -5.54 12.89
C GLY A 287 8.43 -4.56 11.89
N TRP A 288 9.23 -3.66 11.34
CA TRP A 288 8.82 -2.77 10.25
C TRP A 288 8.42 -3.58 9.00
N LYS A 289 9.25 -4.52 8.55
CA LYS A 289 8.97 -5.34 7.35
C LYS A 289 7.66 -6.15 7.49
N ARG A 290 7.31 -6.53 8.73
CA ARG A 290 6.09 -7.28 9.07
C ARG A 290 4.92 -6.41 9.50
N ASN A 291 5.09 -5.08 9.48
CA ASN A 291 4.13 -4.10 9.96
C ASN A 291 3.59 -4.44 11.38
N LYS A 292 4.47 -4.90 12.27
CA LYS A 292 4.13 -5.35 13.62
C LYS A 292 5.27 -5.08 14.60
N VAL A 293 4.93 -4.64 15.81
CA VAL A 293 5.91 -4.58 16.90
C VAL A 293 6.26 -6.01 17.33
N MET A 294 7.51 -6.42 17.10
CA MET A 294 8.04 -7.73 17.44
C MET A 294 8.87 -7.65 18.73
N ALA A 295 8.77 -8.66 19.61
CA ALA A 295 9.67 -8.77 20.75
C ALA A 295 11.07 -9.15 20.25
N VAL A 296 12.12 -8.56 20.85
CA VAL A 296 13.52 -8.82 20.46
C VAL A 296 13.83 -10.32 20.54
N LYS A 297 13.41 -10.97 21.61
CA LYS A 297 13.57 -12.43 21.82
C LYS A 297 12.98 -13.27 20.67
N ASP A 298 11.82 -12.90 20.14
CA ASP A 298 11.16 -13.66 19.07
C ASP A 298 11.96 -13.58 17.78
N VAL A 299 12.45 -12.39 17.44
CA VAL A 299 13.31 -12.19 16.26
C VAL A 299 14.65 -12.89 16.43
N MET A 300 15.22 -12.91 17.64
CA MET A 300 16.47 -13.64 17.90
C MET A 300 16.29 -15.15 17.84
N THR A 301 15.11 -15.65 18.22
CA THR A 301 14.76 -17.07 18.06
C THR A 301 14.72 -17.45 16.58
N GLU A 302 14.20 -16.55 15.73
CA GLU A 302 14.18 -16.74 14.28
C GLU A 302 15.58 -16.66 13.65
N ALA A 303 16.42 -15.74 14.11
CA ALA A 303 17.81 -15.64 13.65
C ALA A 303 18.64 -16.90 13.97
N GLY A 304 18.24 -17.65 15.01
CA GLY A 304 18.82 -18.93 15.39
C GLY A 304 19.37 -18.97 16.81
N ASP A 305 19.51 -20.18 17.35
CA ASP A 305 19.85 -20.42 18.77
C ASP A 305 21.13 -19.69 19.21
N VAL A 306 22.14 -19.60 18.33
CA VAL A 306 23.41 -18.91 18.64
C VAL A 306 23.17 -17.44 18.98
N TYR A 307 22.34 -16.74 18.20
CA TYR A 307 22.05 -15.32 18.40
C TYR A 307 21.09 -15.11 19.56
N LEU A 308 20.11 -16.01 19.73
CA LEU A 308 19.25 -16.01 20.91
C LEU A 308 20.07 -16.12 22.21
N GLN A 309 21.03 -17.04 22.29
CA GLN A 309 21.88 -17.19 23.48
C GLN A 309 22.78 -15.98 23.69
N LYS A 310 23.35 -15.38 22.64
CA LYS A 310 24.13 -14.13 22.76
C LYS A 310 23.30 -12.98 23.32
N TYR A 311 22.09 -12.79 22.80
CA TYR A 311 21.14 -11.79 23.29
C TYR A 311 20.78 -12.02 24.76
N LEU A 312 20.43 -13.26 25.15
CA LEU A 312 20.09 -13.60 26.53
C LEU A 312 21.28 -13.40 27.50
N ASN A 313 22.52 -13.51 27.02
CA ASN A 313 23.73 -13.36 27.80
C ASN A 313 24.34 -11.95 27.74
N ASN A 314 23.64 -10.94 27.19
CA ASN A 314 24.12 -9.56 27.03
C ASN A 314 25.49 -9.48 26.31
N GLN A 315 25.64 -10.26 25.23
CA GLN A 315 26.84 -10.27 24.40
C GLN A 315 26.66 -9.38 23.16
N GLY A 316 27.71 -8.64 22.81
CA GLY A 316 27.79 -7.91 21.54
C GLY A 316 27.96 -8.85 20.35
N LEU A 317 27.56 -8.38 19.17
CA LEU A 317 27.80 -9.05 17.90
C LEU A 317 29.15 -8.59 17.35
N VAL A 318 30.09 -9.52 17.14
CA VAL A 318 31.41 -9.16 16.56
C VAL A 318 31.29 -8.97 15.04
N SER A 319 32.22 -8.22 14.44
CA SER A 319 32.20 -7.87 13.01
C SER A 319 32.09 -9.10 12.10
N SER A 320 32.86 -10.15 12.40
CA SER A 320 32.90 -11.39 11.60
C SER A 320 31.58 -12.17 11.60
N GLU A 321 30.73 -11.99 12.60
CA GLU A 321 29.43 -12.67 12.72
C GLU A 321 28.30 -11.90 12.03
N LYS A 322 28.54 -10.63 11.69
CA LYS A 322 27.46 -9.72 11.27
C LYS A 322 26.83 -10.13 9.94
N ALA A 323 27.64 -10.55 8.96
CA ALA A 323 27.14 -10.95 7.64
C ALA A 323 26.23 -12.19 7.74
N ASP A 324 26.67 -13.22 8.47
CA ASP A 324 25.88 -14.43 8.67
C ASP A 324 24.58 -14.11 9.44
N PHE A 325 24.67 -13.28 10.49
CA PHE A 325 23.52 -12.87 11.27
C PHE A 325 22.44 -12.18 10.44
N ILE A 326 22.81 -11.13 9.70
CA ILE A 326 21.83 -10.34 8.93
C ILE A 326 21.22 -11.15 7.79
N SER A 327 21.98 -12.09 7.19
CA SER A 327 21.48 -12.98 6.14
C SER A 327 20.38 -13.94 6.65
N THR A 328 20.45 -14.40 7.91
CA THR A 328 19.36 -15.20 8.50
C THR A 328 18.01 -14.46 8.50
N LEU A 329 18.06 -13.13 8.54
CA LEU A 329 16.90 -12.24 8.57
C LEU A 329 16.60 -11.57 7.22
N LYS A 330 17.16 -12.09 6.12
CA LYS A 330 16.97 -11.57 4.75
C LYS A 330 17.42 -10.14 4.56
N MET A 331 18.49 -9.77 5.26
CA MET A 331 19.16 -8.49 5.15
C MET A 331 20.59 -8.68 4.63
N THR A 332 21.08 -7.68 3.92
CA THR A 332 22.45 -7.66 3.39
C THR A 332 23.19 -6.42 3.89
N GLY A 333 24.51 -6.55 3.97
CA GLY A 333 25.44 -5.51 4.35
C GLY A 333 26.11 -4.91 3.14
N GLU A 334 26.16 -3.59 3.06
CA GLU A 334 26.92 -2.90 2.02
C GLU A 334 28.40 -2.80 2.41
N ALA A 335 29.26 -2.73 1.40
CA ALA A 335 30.70 -2.63 1.62
C ALA A 335 31.04 -1.36 2.43
N PRO A 336 31.99 -1.41 3.37
CA PRO A 336 32.38 -0.22 4.12
C PRO A 336 32.93 0.87 3.19
N ALA A 337 32.21 1.98 3.05
CA ALA A 337 32.56 3.13 2.22
C ALA A 337 31.78 4.38 2.64
N ASN A 338 32.30 5.55 2.32
CA ASN A 338 31.54 6.80 2.40
C ASN A 338 30.60 6.91 1.20
N TYR A 339 29.30 6.79 1.45
CA TYR A 339 28.29 6.83 0.40
C TYR A 339 27.74 8.24 0.20
N THR A 340 27.36 8.55 -1.04
CA THR A 340 26.75 9.85 -1.35
C THR A 340 25.39 10.00 -0.67
N LEU A 341 24.96 11.23 -0.42
CA LEU A 341 23.61 11.50 0.08
C LEU A 341 22.52 10.85 -0.79
N GLN A 342 22.69 10.89 -2.12
CA GLN A 342 21.74 10.29 -3.05
C GLN A 342 21.62 8.77 -2.83
N GLN A 343 22.71 8.09 -2.51
CA GLN A 343 22.68 6.65 -2.24
C GLN A 343 21.85 6.31 -0.99
N TYR A 344 21.93 7.11 0.07
CA TYR A 344 21.08 6.93 1.25
C TYR A 344 19.60 7.19 0.94
N ILE A 345 19.30 8.19 0.10
CA ILE A 345 17.95 8.47 -0.39
C ILE A 345 17.42 7.28 -1.19
N ASP A 346 18.23 6.76 -2.12
CA ASP A 346 17.88 5.61 -2.96
C ASP A 346 17.64 4.38 -2.10
N TRP A 347 18.55 4.02 -1.20
CA TRP A 347 18.35 2.86 -0.34
C TRP A 347 17.14 2.98 0.59
N LEU A 348 16.93 4.14 1.22
CA LEU A 348 15.80 4.35 2.12
C LEU A 348 14.46 4.24 1.37
N THR A 349 14.45 4.65 0.10
CA THR A 349 13.28 4.57 -0.79
C THR A 349 13.09 3.16 -1.34
N THR A 350 14.18 2.49 -1.75
CA THR A 350 14.15 1.19 -2.40
C THR A 350 14.00 0.05 -1.40
N TYR A 351 14.59 0.09 -0.21
CA TYR A 351 14.66 -1.04 0.72
C TYR A 351 14.00 -0.77 2.09
N GLY A 352 13.67 0.49 2.37
CA GLY A 352 13.05 0.91 3.63
C GLY A 352 14.06 1.34 4.66
N PRO A 353 13.74 1.28 5.97
CA PRO A 353 14.61 1.79 7.01
C PRO A 353 15.98 1.13 6.90
N LEU A 354 17.04 1.91 7.16
CA LEU A 354 18.42 1.42 7.06
C LEU A 354 18.99 1.23 8.45
N TRP A 355 19.58 0.07 8.73
CA TRP A 355 20.42 -0.08 9.91
C TRP A 355 21.78 0.50 9.61
N VAL A 356 22.10 1.59 10.32
CA VAL A 356 23.38 2.28 10.29
C VAL A 356 24.15 1.99 11.58
N THR A 357 25.42 1.61 11.46
CA THR A 357 26.33 1.42 12.59
C THR A 357 27.32 2.58 12.61
N THR A 358 27.41 3.25 13.75
CA THR A 358 28.34 4.37 13.97
C THR A 358 29.13 4.15 15.25
N ASP A 359 30.22 4.89 15.44
CA ASP A 359 30.85 4.97 16.75
C ASP A 359 29.96 5.81 17.68
N SER A 360 29.78 5.36 18.92
CA SER A 360 29.04 6.08 19.96
C SER A 360 29.95 6.81 20.96
N SER A 361 31.28 6.68 20.81
CA SER A 361 32.25 7.46 21.57
C SER A 361 32.47 8.85 20.94
N VAL A 362 32.22 9.91 21.70
CA VAL A 362 32.50 11.31 21.29
C VAL A 362 33.97 11.72 21.47
N THR A 363 34.82 10.80 21.94
CA THR A 363 36.26 10.99 22.11
C THR A 363 37.01 10.10 21.14
N THR A 364 38.04 10.63 20.46
CA THR A 364 38.91 9.84 19.58
C THR A 364 39.66 8.75 20.37
N GLY A 365 39.53 7.48 19.98
CA GLY A 365 40.32 6.36 20.50
C GLY A 365 39.57 5.19 21.19
N PRO A 366 38.49 5.39 21.97
CA PRO A 366 37.64 4.30 22.46
C PRO A 366 36.60 3.91 21.40
N PHE A 367 36.69 2.70 20.85
CA PHE A 367 35.77 2.18 19.85
C PHE A 367 34.48 1.60 20.50
N SER A 368 33.31 2.16 20.17
CA SER A 368 32.01 1.65 20.66
C SER A 368 30.96 1.56 19.54
N PRO A 369 30.89 0.43 18.80
CA PRO A 369 29.96 0.29 17.68
C PRO A 369 28.51 0.26 18.17
N HIS A 370 27.69 1.18 17.66
CA HIS A 370 26.29 1.31 18.02
C HIS A 370 25.37 1.29 16.80
N ALA A 371 24.28 0.54 16.90
CA ALA A 371 23.28 0.39 15.84
C ALA A 371 22.17 1.43 15.96
N ARG A 372 21.88 2.17 14.89
CA ARG A 372 20.79 3.16 14.76
C ARG A 372 20.00 2.86 13.49
N ILE A 373 18.71 3.20 13.45
CA ILE A 373 17.85 2.93 12.29
C ILE A 373 17.48 4.24 11.60
N LEU A 374 18.00 4.51 10.40
CA LEU A 374 17.62 5.67 9.60
C LEU A 374 16.21 5.47 9.06
N THR A 375 15.30 6.39 9.35
CA THR A 375 13.88 6.28 8.96
C THR A 375 13.44 7.39 8.03
N ARG A 376 14.11 8.53 8.04
CA ARG A 376 13.74 9.69 7.21
C ARG A 376 14.94 10.60 6.95
N ILE A 377 14.95 11.20 5.77
CA ILE A 377 15.90 12.23 5.33
C ILE A 377 15.10 13.46 4.93
N THR A 378 15.46 14.62 5.48
CA THR A 378 14.82 15.90 5.15
C THR A 378 15.85 16.97 4.81
N GLY A 379 15.46 18.01 4.07
CA GLY A 379 16.31 19.16 3.77
C GLY A 379 16.44 19.48 2.28
N THR A 380 17.57 20.06 1.90
CA THR A 380 17.79 20.63 0.56
C THR A 380 18.05 19.60 -0.52
N GLY A 381 18.62 18.44 -0.18
CA GLY A 381 19.01 17.41 -1.15
C GLY A 381 20.23 17.79 -1.99
N THR A 382 20.95 18.84 -1.58
CA THR A 382 22.20 19.24 -2.26
C THR A 382 23.21 18.09 -2.23
N PRO A 383 23.97 17.82 -3.31
CA PRO A 383 24.90 16.69 -3.36
C PRO A 383 25.97 16.70 -2.25
N ASN A 384 26.32 17.88 -1.74
CA ASN A 384 27.24 18.05 -0.61
C ASN A 384 26.57 17.92 0.77
N GLY A 385 25.27 17.61 0.81
CA GLY A 385 24.48 17.42 2.03
C GLY A 385 24.22 18.65 2.88
N THR A 386 24.53 19.85 2.38
CA THR A 386 24.35 21.10 3.14
C THR A 386 22.88 21.38 3.42
N GLY A 387 22.49 21.52 4.69
CA GLY A 387 21.10 21.72 5.08
C GLY A 387 20.23 20.47 4.95
N THR A 388 20.84 19.27 4.92
CA THR A 388 20.16 17.98 4.98
C THR A 388 20.27 17.37 6.38
N LYS A 389 19.18 16.80 6.88
CA LYS A 389 19.06 16.17 8.19
C LYS A 389 18.66 14.70 8.05
N PHE A 390 19.28 13.85 8.84
CA PHE A 390 18.92 12.45 9.01
C PHE A 390 18.12 12.28 10.30
N ILE A 391 17.07 11.46 10.25
CA ILE A 391 16.23 11.14 11.39
C ILE A 391 16.35 9.64 11.66
N PHE A 392 16.82 9.32 12.86
CA PHE A 392 17.08 7.96 13.31
C PHE A 392 16.14 7.54 14.43
N VAL A 393 15.81 6.25 14.50
CA VAL A 393 15.37 5.61 15.76
C VAL A 393 16.61 5.03 16.44
N ASN A 394 16.85 5.40 17.70
CA ASN A 394 18.00 4.97 18.47
C ASN A 394 17.61 3.87 19.49
N PRO A 395 18.05 2.61 19.32
CA PRO A 395 17.82 1.52 20.26
C PRO A 395 18.27 1.79 21.70
N ALA A 396 19.28 2.64 21.95
CA ALA A 396 19.73 2.95 23.30
C ALA A 396 18.66 3.71 24.11
N THR A 397 17.90 4.57 23.44
CA THR A 397 16.88 5.44 24.06
C THR A 397 15.46 4.98 23.76
N GLY A 398 15.24 4.29 22.65
CA GLY A 398 13.93 4.00 22.08
C GLY A 398 13.27 5.20 21.42
N ASN A 399 14.00 6.31 21.22
CA ASN A 399 13.46 7.57 20.71
C ASN A 399 13.95 7.90 19.30
N GLU A 400 13.29 8.87 18.67
CA GLU A 400 13.79 9.49 17.44
C GLU A 400 14.80 10.58 17.75
N GLU A 401 15.86 10.62 16.94
CA GLU A 401 16.95 11.58 17.01
C GLU A 401 17.16 12.20 15.63
N THR A 402 17.46 13.49 15.58
CA THR A 402 17.73 14.22 14.33
C THR A 402 19.15 14.73 14.35
N GLU A 403 19.86 14.58 13.24
CA GLU A 403 21.28 14.90 13.09
C GLU A 403 21.52 15.51 11.71
N ASN A 404 22.47 16.44 11.57
CA ASN A 404 22.82 16.95 10.24
C ASN A 404 23.63 15.89 9.48
N PHE A 405 23.44 15.82 8.16
CA PHE A 405 24.17 14.85 7.33
C PHE A 405 25.70 14.98 7.46
N LEU A 406 26.21 16.21 7.58
CA LEU A 406 27.65 16.44 7.74
C LEU A 406 28.18 15.92 9.09
N ASP A 407 27.44 16.16 10.18
CA ASP A 407 27.78 15.64 11.51
C ASP A 407 27.75 14.10 11.51
N PHE A 408 26.76 13.52 10.82
CA PHE A 408 26.65 12.08 10.65
C PHE A 408 27.87 11.48 9.93
N ILE A 409 28.33 12.11 8.85
CA ILE A 409 29.50 11.62 8.09
C ILE A 409 30.75 11.63 8.97
N ASP A 410 30.95 12.65 9.80
CA ASP A 410 32.10 12.70 10.72
C ASP A 410 32.11 11.51 11.69
N VAL A 411 30.97 11.17 12.28
CA VAL A 411 30.84 10.02 13.21
C VAL A 411 30.88 8.68 12.48
N PHE A 412 30.38 8.63 11.24
CA PHE A 412 30.41 7.45 10.38
C PHE A 412 31.84 7.09 9.94
N GLU A 413 32.66 8.09 9.61
CA GLU A 413 34.09 7.93 9.30
C GLU A 413 34.92 7.60 10.54
N GLN A 414 34.57 8.18 11.70
CA GLN A 414 35.28 7.89 12.96
C GLN A 414 35.24 6.40 13.31
N MET A 415 34.16 5.70 12.95
CA MET A 415 34.05 4.25 13.14
C MET A 415 35.15 3.46 12.41
N VAL A 416 35.64 3.98 11.28
CA VAL A 416 36.75 3.38 10.53
C VAL A 416 38.10 3.75 11.16
N THR A 417 38.27 5.00 11.61
CA THR A 417 39.55 5.46 12.16
C THR A 417 39.84 4.90 13.55
N ASP A 418 38.81 4.69 14.37
CA ASP A 418 38.95 4.24 15.76
C ASP A 418 38.91 2.69 15.87
N ASN A 419 38.57 1.99 14.78
CA ASN A 419 38.68 0.54 14.70
C ASN A 419 40.14 0.11 14.49
N ALA A 420 40.72 -0.57 15.49
CA ALA A 420 42.10 -1.07 15.44
C ALA A 420 42.27 -2.36 14.63
N ASP A 421 41.18 -2.95 14.11
CA ASP A 421 41.17 -4.19 13.33
C ASP A 421 41.21 -3.91 11.81
N ASP A 422 41.94 -4.75 11.06
CA ASP A 422 42.01 -4.70 9.59
C ASP A 422 40.65 -5.06 8.94
N GLN A 423 39.73 -5.68 9.69
CA GLN A 423 38.36 -5.95 9.25
C GLN A 423 37.40 -4.83 9.64
N LEU A 424 36.99 -4.05 8.63
CA LEU A 424 35.96 -3.03 8.78
C LEU A 424 34.60 -3.66 9.07
N PHE A 425 33.87 -3.10 10.04
CA PHE A 425 32.50 -3.49 10.31
C PHE A 425 31.62 -3.15 9.11
N VAL A 426 30.67 -4.02 8.78
CA VAL A 426 29.54 -3.64 7.91
C VAL A 426 28.79 -2.51 8.60
N GLN A 427 28.74 -1.32 8.02
CA GLN A 427 28.12 -0.15 8.65
C GLN A 427 26.67 0.05 8.19
N ILE A 428 26.37 -0.23 6.93
CA ILE A 428 25.02 -0.07 6.34
C ILE A 428 24.42 -1.44 6.08
N VAL A 429 23.19 -1.64 6.57
CA VAL A 429 22.41 -2.86 6.38
C VAL A 429 21.00 -2.49 5.91
N HIS A 430 20.54 -3.18 4.89
CA HIS A 430 19.17 -3.06 4.36
C HIS A 430 18.61 -4.45 4.02
N PHE A 431 17.31 -4.54 3.73
CA PHE A 431 16.71 -5.80 3.26
C PHE A 431 17.25 -6.20 1.88
N GLU A 432 17.49 -7.49 1.65
CA GLU A 432 17.93 -8.00 0.34
C GLU A 432 16.92 -7.67 -0.77
N GLN A 433 15.63 -7.73 -0.41
CA GLN A 433 14.54 -7.42 -1.32
C GLN A 433 14.19 -5.93 -1.23
N ALA A 434 14.14 -5.27 -2.38
CA ALA A 434 13.52 -3.96 -2.50
C ALA A 434 12.11 -4.01 -1.90
N ILE A 435 11.70 -2.94 -1.21
CA ILE A 435 10.30 -2.53 -1.14
C ILE A 435 9.79 -2.64 -2.56
N GLN A 436 8.88 -3.60 -2.78
CA GLN A 436 8.20 -3.73 -4.04
C GLN A 436 7.66 -2.35 -4.36
N PRO A 437 8.10 -1.70 -5.47
CA PRO A 437 7.52 -0.45 -5.90
C PRO A 437 6.05 -0.77 -6.03
N SER A 438 5.34 -0.13 -5.13
CA SER A 438 4.01 -0.54 -4.84
C SER A 438 3.19 0.03 -6.01
N GLY A 439 2.94 -0.84 -6.99
CA GLY A 439 2.39 -0.50 -8.29
C GLY A 439 3.29 -0.99 -9.43
N GLU A 440 3.10 -2.26 -9.84
CA GLU A 440 3.21 -2.79 -11.21
C GLU A 440 3.12 -4.33 -11.16
N GLY A 441 1.94 -4.90 -11.44
CA GLY A 441 1.81 -6.35 -11.74
C GLY A 441 1.94 -7.34 -10.58
N TYR A 442 1.38 -8.55 -10.76
CA TYR A 442 1.75 -9.72 -9.96
C TYR A 442 2.87 -10.48 -10.66
N GLN A 443 3.98 -10.71 -9.98
CA GLN A 443 5.01 -11.63 -10.48
C GLN A 443 4.72 -13.04 -9.94
N VAL A 444 3.91 -13.79 -10.68
CA VAL A 444 3.83 -15.25 -10.54
C VAL A 444 5.25 -15.81 -10.71
N GLN A 445 5.73 -16.67 -9.80
CA GLN A 445 7.10 -17.18 -9.74
C GLN A 445 7.47 -18.01 -11.01
N GLY A 446 7.80 -17.35 -12.12
CA GLY A 446 8.09 -18.02 -13.38
C GLY A 446 8.08 -17.07 -14.58
N PRO A 447 8.31 -17.55 -15.81
CA PRO A 447 8.44 -16.72 -17.01
C PRO A 447 7.10 -16.13 -17.52
N TRP A 448 6.04 -16.20 -16.74
CA TRP A 448 4.66 -16.15 -17.26
C TRP A 448 4.02 -14.76 -17.29
N ASN A 449 4.61 -13.72 -16.69
CA ASN A 449 4.08 -12.34 -16.65
C ASN A 449 2.54 -12.31 -16.69
N ILE A 450 1.90 -12.99 -15.74
CA ILE A 450 0.45 -13.21 -15.79
C ILE A 450 -0.23 -11.90 -15.43
N ASN A 451 -0.71 -11.22 -16.48
CA ASN A 451 -1.68 -10.13 -16.54
C ASN A 451 -1.55 -8.97 -15.51
N GLN A 452 -2.18 -7.86 -15.87
CA GLN A 452 -2.22 -6.67 -15.04
C GLN A 452 -3.31 -6.86 -13.95
N PRO A 453 -3.13 -6.33 -12.73
CA PRO A 453 -4.05 -6.53 -11.60
C PRO A 453 -5.34 -5.71 -11.75
N ILE A 454 -6.11 -5.96 -12.81
CA ILE A 454 -7.26 -5.12 -13.19
C ILE A 454 -8.41 -5.33 -12.22
N HIS A 455 -8.78 -6.58 -11.95
CA HIS A 455 -9.84 -6.91 -11.01
C HIS A 455 -9.50 -6.45 -9.59
N GLU A 456 -8.24 -6.51 -9.21
CA GLU A 456 -7.78 -6.09 -7.89
C GLU A 456 -7.69 -4.58 -7.76
N ASN A 457 -7.33 -3.86 -8.83
CA ASN A 457 -7.44 -2.40 -8.86
C ASN A 457 -8.89 -1.92 -8.81
N ILE A 458 -9.81 -2.57 -9.53
CA ILE A 458 -11.25 -2.27 -9.44
C ILE A 458 -11.75 -2.53 -8.02
N SER A 459 -11.39 -3.67 -7.44
CA SER A 459 -11.78 -4.05 -6.07
C SER A 459 -11.23 -3.07 -5.04
N LEU A 460 -9.96 -2.68 -5.17
CA LEU A 460 -9.30 -1.75 -4.28
C LEU A 460 -9.87 -0.33 -4.43
N ALA A 461 -10.19 0.10 -5.65
CA ALA A 461 -10.90 1.35 -5.88
C ALA A 461 -12.27 1.34 -5.19
N ALA A 462 -13.02 0.24 -5.24
CA ALA A 462 -14.29 0.13 -4.52
C ALA A 462 -14.11 0.14 -2.99
N LEU A 463 -13.13 -0.60 -2.45
CA LEU A 463 -12.81 -0.66 -1.02
C LEU A 463 -12.40 0.71 -0.44
N ILE A 464 -11.67 1.51 -1.22
CA ILE A 464 -11.23 2.86 -0.86
C ILE A 464 -12.40 3.86 -0.98
N ASN A 465 -13.21 3.73 -2.03
CA ASN A 465 -14.17 4.77 -2.39
C ASN A 465 -15.58 4.56 -1.82
N CYS A 466 -15.94 3.35 -1.35
CA CYS A 466 -17.24 3.09 -0.74
C CYS A 466 -17.54 4.02 0.44
N THR A 467 -18.82 4.17 0.80
CA THR A 467 -19.26 5.08 1.87
C THR A 467 -18.58 4.73 3.19
N SER A 468 -18.40 3.43 3.44
CA SER A 468 -17.83 2.91 4.67
C SER A 468 -16.31 3.03 4.75
N LYS A 469 -15.62 3.45 3.67
CA LYS A 469 -14.15 3.62 3.61
C LYS A 469 -13.39 2.46 4.23
N ILE A 470 -13.65 1.25 3.73
CA ILE A 470 -13.13 0.00 4.33
C ILE A 470 -11.60 0.01 4.37
N VAL A 471 -10.97 0.60 3.35
CA VAL A 471 -9.52 0.65 3.20
C VAL A 471 -9.05 2.11 3.03
N PRO A 472 -7.91 2.52 3.64
CA PRO A 472 -7.39 3.88 3.47
C PRO A 472 -7.02 4.21 2.01
N ALA A 473 -7.22 5.46 1.61
CA ALA A 473 -6.72 5.96 0.33
C ALA A 473 -5.20 5.80 0.23
N GLY A 474 -4.70 5.49 -0.97
CA GLY A 474 -3.29 5.18 -1.19
C GLY A 474 -2.87 3.79 -0.72
N THR A 475 -3.81 2.96 -0.24
CA THR A 475 -3.55 1.52 -0.10
C THR A 475 -3.29 0.92 -1.46
N LYS A 476 -2.36 -0.03 -1.50
CA LYS A 476 -1.91 -0.65 -2.73
C LYS A 476 -2.10 -2.15 -2.65
N VAL A 477 -2.31 -2.72 -3.82
CA VAL A 477 -2.45 -4.15 -4.02
C VAL A 477 -1.28 -4.89 -3.34
N GLY A 478 -1.57 -5.96 -2.61
CA GLY A 478 -0.57 -6.80 -1.94
C GLY A 478 0.07 -6.23 -0.68
N SER A 479 -0.26 -5.00 -0.26
CA SER A 479 0.50 -4.32 0.79
C SER A 479 -0.04 -4.54 2.22
N PRO A 480 -1.37 -4.54 2.49
CA PRO A 480 -1.91 -4.99 3.77
C PRO A 480 -2.44 -6.43 3.71
N GLN A 481 -1.95 -7.30 4.58
CA GLN A 481 -2.36 -8.71 4.65
C GLN A 481 -3.87 -8.91 4.90
N ASP A 482 -4.52 -7.96 5.57
CA ASP A 482 -5.95 -8.03 5.82
C ASP A 482 -6.77 -7.63 4.56
N VAL A 483 -6.25 -6.70 3.74
CA VAL A 483 -6.80 -6.36 2.42
C VAL A 483 -6.58 -7.51 1.44
N ASN A 484 -5.45 -8.21 1.55
CA ASN A 484 -5.15 -9.37 0.72
C ASN A 484 -6.22 -10.46 0.84
N GLU A 485 -6.90 -10.61 1.97
CA GLU A 485 -8.02 -11.57 2.07
C GLU A 485 -9.22 -11.21 1.17
N PHE A 486 -9.49 -9.92 0.90
CA PHE A 486 -10.47 -9.57 -0.14
C PHE A 486 -9.96 -9.95 -1.51
N LEU A 487 -8.71 -9.59 -1.80
CA LEU A 487 -8.13 -9.82 -3.12
C LEU A 487 -7.96 -11.32 -3.41
N ARG A 488 -7.65 -12.16 -2.43
CA ARG A 488 -7.67 -13.63 -2.55
C ARG A 488 -9.05 -14.17 -2.88
N GLY A 489 -10.09 -13.48 -2.41
CA GLY A 489 -11.46 -13.76 -2.84
C GLY A 489 -11.71 -13.37 -4.28
N VAL A 490 -11.18 -12.23 -4.72
CA VAL A 490 -11.26 -11.78 -6.13
C VAL A 490 -10.63 -12.83 -7.03
N PHE A 491 -9.39 -13.23 -6.72
CA PHE A 491 -8.70 -14.33 -7.40
C PHE A 491 -9.43 -15.67 -7.38
N TRP A 492 -10.30 -15.93 -6.39
CA TRP A 492 -10.84 -17.27 -6.18
C TRP A 492 -11.66 -17.76 -7.37
N ASN A 493 -12.35 -16.89 -8.09
CA ASN A 493 -13.17 -17.33 -9.23
C ASN A 493 -12.26 -17.87 -10.36
N ASP A 494 -11.15 -17.18 -10.62
CA ASP A 494 -10.12 -17.58 -11.59
C ASP A 494 -9.21 -18.71 -11.07
N ASP A 495 -9.00 -18.81 -9.76
CA ASP A 495 -8.14 -19.80 -9.12
C ASP A 495 -8.82 -20.47 -7.91
N PRO A 496 -9.90 -21.24 -8.15
CA PRO A 496 -10.69 -21.84 -7.07
C PRO A 496 -9.96 -23.02 -6.39
N GLU A 497 -8.88 -23.51 -7.02
CA GLU A 497 -7.98 -24.51 -6.44
C GLU A 497 -6.81 -23.91 -5.67
N VAL A 498 -6.63 -22.58 -5.69
CA VAL A 498 -5.57 -21.86 -5.00
C VAL A 498 -4.18 -22.32 -5.48
N LEU A 499 -4.04 -22.50 -6.79
CA LEU A 499 -2.84 -22.99 -7.47
C LEU A 499 -1.89 -21.86 -7.91
N LEU A 500 -2.34 -20.60 -7.90
CA LEU A 500 -1.52 -19.42 -8.21
C LEU A 500 -0.77 -18.87 -7.00
N PHE A 501 -0.96 -19.46 -5.82
CA PHE A 501 -0.34 -19.05 -4.56
C PHE A 501 0.38 -20.22 -3.89
N ASP A 502 1.56 -19.96 -3.35
CA ASP A 502 2.24 -20.92 -2.49
C ASP A 502 1.58 -20.91 -1.10
N ASP A 503 1.40 -22.10 -0.50
CA ASP A 503 0.85 -22.17 0.85
C ASP A 503 1.89 -21.72 1.86
N ASN A 504 1.66 -20.54 2.43
CA ASN A 504 2.58 -19.91 3.37
C ASN A 504 1.82 -19.46 4.62
N LYS A 505 2.33 -19.92 5.77
CA LYS A 505 1.71 -19.73 7.08
C LYS A 505 1.55 -18.26 7.47
N TRP A 506 2.41 -17.38 6.98
CA TRP A 506 2.52 -15.99 7.45
C TRP A 506 2.31 -14.95 6.35
N ASP A 507 2.40 -15.35 5.09
CA ASP A 507 2.18 -14.48 3.95
C ASP A 507 1.15 -15.12 3.02
N ASN A 508 0.02 -14.46 2.87
CA ASN A 508 -1.04 -14.94 2.00
C ASN A 508 -1.02 -14.24 0.63
N TRP A 509 0.10 -13.60 0.28
CA TRP A 509 0.37 -12.93 -0.99
C TRP A 509 1.62 -13.49 -1.69
N ASP A 510 1.97 -14.73 -1.38
CA ASP A 510 3.08 -15.48 -1.96
C ASP A 510 2.60 -16.22 -3.22
N PHE A 511 2.99 -15.76 -4.41
CA PHE A 511 2.53 -16.33 -5.68
C PHE A 511 3.34 -17.57 -6.05
N SER A 512 2.68 -18.63 -6.50
CA SER A 512 3.35 -19.82 -7.03
C SER A 512 3.85 -19.60 -8.46
N SER A 513 4.38 -20.64 -9.10
CA SER A 513 4.72 -20.60 -10.53
C SER A 513 3.55 -20.61 -11.51
N GLY A 514 2.33 -20.91 -11.04
CA GLY A 514 1.13 -21.03 -11.88
C GLY A 514 1.13 -22.18 -12.89
N ILE A 515 2.18 -23.02 -12.95
CA ILE A 515 2.28 -24.12 -13.91
C ILE A 515 1.16 -25.15 -13.73
N THR A 516 0.83 -25.50 -12.49
CA THR A 516 -0.24 -26.46 -12.18
C THR A 516 -1.61 -25.90 -12.57
N TRP A 517 -1.86 -24.62 -12.26
CA TRP A 517 -3.06 -23.91 -12.69
C TRP A 517 -3.21 -23.97 -14.21
N LYS A 518 -2.15 -23.59 -14.95
CA LYS A 518 -2.16 -23.60 -16.42
C LYS A 518 -2.44 -25.00 -16.99
N LYS A 519 -1.85 -26.04 -16.38
CA LYS A 519 -2.10 -27.42 -16.78
C LYS A 519 -3.58 -27.80 -16.61
N HIS A 520 -4.20 -27.42 -15.50
CA HIS A 520 -5.61 -27.70 -15.22
C HIS A 520 -6.54 -26.94 -16.18
N PHE A 521 -6.25 -25.66 -16.41
CA PHE A 521 -6.95 -24.81 -17.38
C PHE A 521 -6.86 -25.38 -18.81
N ASP A 522 -5.65 -25.63 -19.32
CA ASP A 522 -5.42 -26.14 -20.67
C ASP A 522 -6.01 -27.55 -20.88
N ALA A 523 -6.03 -28.38 -19.83
CA ALA A 523 -6.64 -29.71 -19.88
C ALA A 523 -8.16 -29.62 -20.04
N ALA A 524 -8.81 -28.70 -19.33
CA ALA A 524 -10.24 -28.49 -19.42
C ALA A 524 -10.67 -27.94 -20.78
N ALA A 525 -9.90 -27.00 -21.34
CA ALA A 525 -10.13 -26.44 -22.67
C ALA A 525 -10.19 -27.51 -23.77
N LYS A 526 -9.39 -28.58 -23.62
CA LYS A 526 -9.27 -29.69 -24.58
C LYS A 526 -10.20 -30.87 -24.26
N ALA A 527 -10.88 -30.84 -23.11
CA ALA A 527 -11.67 -31.97 -22.66
C ALA A 527 -13.00 -32.09 -23.43
N ALA A 528 -13.40 -33.33 -23.72
CA ALA A 528 -14.70 -33.61 -24.35
C ALA A 528 -15.87 -33.58 -23.35
N SER A 529 -15.57 -33.77 -22.07
CA SER A 529 -16.53 -33.82 -20.98
C SER A 529 -15.98 -33.10 -19.75
N ASN A 530 -16.88 -32.66 -18.88
CA ASN A 530 -16.54 -32.03 -17.61
C ASN A 530 -15.82 -33.01 -16.68
N ASP A 531 -14.64 -32.64 -16.18
CA ASP A 531 -13.93 -33.35 -15.12
C ASP A 531 -14.29 -32.72 -13.76
N LEU A 532 -15.10 -33.44 -12.98
CA LEU A 532 -15.61 -32.96 -11.69
C LEU A 532 -14.51 -32.73 -10.63
N ASN A 533 -13.28 -33.20 -10.87
CA ASN A 533 -12.14 -32.99 -9.98
C ASN A 533 -11.27 -31.79 -10.37
N ASN A 534 -11.42 -31.27 -11.59
CA ASN A 534 -10.67 -30.12 -12.08
C ASN A 534 -11.47 -28.84 -11.84
N LEU A 535 -11.42 -28.31 -10.61
CA LEU A 535 -12.23 -27.16 -10.24
C LEU A 535 -11.86 -25.89 -11.03
N THR A 536 -10.57 -25.69 -11.34
CA THR A 536 -10.11 -24.60 -12.24
C THR A 536 -10.78 -24.72 -13.61
N GLY A 537 -10.78 -25.92 -14.19
CA GLY A 537 -11.44 -26.18 -15.45
C GLY A 537 -12.96 -25.95 -15.41
N ARG A 538 -13.59 -26.30 -14.29
CA ARG A 538 -15.04 -26.15 -14.11
C ARG A 538 -15.50 -24.71 -14.09
N SER A 539 -14.76 -23.82 -13.41
CA SER A 539 -15.09 -22.40 -13.36
C SER A 539 -14.94 -21.72 -14.72
N HIS A 540 -13.99 -22.14 -15.56
CA HIS A 540 -13.75 -21.47 -16.84
C HIS A 540 -14.50 -22.07 -18.03
N TYR A 541 -14.66 -23.40 -18.10
CA TYR A 541 -15.14 -24.07 -19.32
C TYR A 541 -16.43 -24.88 -19.15
N TRP A 542 -16.89 -25.09 -17.93
CA TRP A 542 -17.97 -26.05 -17.66
C TRP A 542 -19.03 -25.51 -16.70
N ASP A 543 -19.46 -26.36 -15.77
CA ASP A 543 -20.69 -26.21 -15.01
C ASP A 543 -20.62 -25.14 -13.91
N LEU A 544 -19.46 -24.53 -13.67
CA LEU A 544 -19.28 -23.45 -12.70
C LEU A 544 -19.02 -22.08 -13.35
N GLN A 545 -19.12 -21.93 -14.68
CA GLN A 545 -18.97 -20.63 -15.39
C GLN A 545 -19.84 -19.50 -14.85
N PHE A 546 -20.94 -19.80 -14.15
CA PHE A 546 -21.78 -18.79 -13.52
C PHE A 546 -21.04 -17.98 -12.44
N VAL A 547 -19.91 -18.45 -11.89
CA VAL A 547 -19.10 -17.62 -10.97
C VAL A 547 -18.40 -16.45 -11.68
N HIS A 548 -18.29 -16.51 -13.01
CA HIS A 548 -17.81 -15.43 -13.89
C HIS A 548 -18.96 -14.69 -14.60
N ALA A 549 -20.18 -14.80 -14.07
CA ALA A 549 -21.39 -14.30 -14.74
C ALA A 549 -21.60 -14.87 -16.16
N MET A 550 -21.05 -16.05 -16.46
CA MET A 550 -21.16 -16.70 -17.77
C MET A 550 -22.07 -17.93 -17.73
N ALA A 551 -22.62 -18.29 -18.89
CA ALA A 551 -23.39 -19.51 -19.07
C ALA A 551 -22.47 -20.73 -19.19
N SER A 552 -22.92 -21.89 -18.70
CA SER A 552 -22.15 -23.13 -18.78
C SER A 552 -22.12 -23.74 -20.18
N ALA A 553 -23.06 -23.36 -21.04
CA ALA A 553 -23.13 -23.82 -22.43
C ALA A 553 -23.78 -22.80 -23.36
N VAL A 554 -23.38 -22.82 -24.64
CA VAL A 554 -24.10 -22.11 -25.71
C VAL A 554 -25.54 -22.61 -25.78
N GLY A 555 -26.47 -21.67 -25.90
CA GLY A 555 -27.92 -21.91 -25.94
C GLY A 555 -28.59 -22.03 -24.57
N GLU A 556 -27.85 -21.88 -23.47
CA GLU A 556 -28.43 -21.82 -22.13
C GLU A 556 -29.40 -20.63 -22.00
N ASP A 557 -30.57 -20.84 -21.40
CA ASP A 557 -31.54 -19.77 -21.15
C ASP A 557 -30.94 -18.77 -20.15
N PRO A 558 -30.98 -17.45 -20.43
CA PRO A 558 -30.37 -16.46 -19.53
C PRO A 558 -31.00 -16.48 -18.13
N LYS A 559 -32.25 -16.92 -17.97
CA LYS A 559 -32.88 -17.09 -16.65
C LYS A 559 -32.29 -18.27 -15.89
N ASP A 560 -31.84 -19.31 -16.58
CA ASP A 560 -31.15 -20.44 -15.97
C ASP A 560 -29.79 -20.02 -15.43
N THR A 561 -28.99 -19.35 -16.26
CA THR A 561 -27.69 -18.79 -15.87
C THR A 561 -27.84 -17.85 -14.69
N ARG A 562 -28.80 -16.91 -14.76
CA ARG A 562 -29.13 -16.01 -13.66
C ARG A 562 -29.51 -16.76 -12.38
N ALA A 563 -30.26 -17.85 -12.45
CA ALA A 563 -30.62 -18.62 -11.27
C ALA A 563 -29.39 -19.20 -10.56
N LYS A 564 -28.39 -19.70 -11.32
CA LYS A 564 -27.12 -20.22 -10.79
C LYS A 564 -26.25 -19.12 -10.20
N ILE A 565 -26.17 -17.97 -10.86
CA ILE A 565 -25.50 -16.76 -10.35
C ILE A 565 -26.10 -16.34 -9.00
N LEU A 566 -27.43 -16.27 -8.91
CA LEU A 566 -28.11 -15.82 -7.69
C LEU A 566 -27.95 -16.83 -6.52
N LEU A 567 -27.87 -18.13 -6.81
CA LEU A 567 -27.52 -19.14 -5.80
C LEU A 567 -26.14 -18.84 -5.19
N TRP A 568 -25.15 -18.58 -6.03
CA TRP A 568 -23.80 -18.24 -5.59
C TRP A 568 -23.77 -16.92 -4.81
N ALA A 569 -24.42 -15.89 -5.36
CA ALA A 569 -24.50 -14.56 -4.76
C ALA A 569 -25.08 -14.60 -3.34
N GLU A 570 -26.22 -15.28 -3.16
CA GLU A 570 -26.86 -15.41 -1.86
C GLU A 570 -26.00 -16.22 -0.88
N THR A 571 -25.42 -17.32 -1.35
CA THR A 571 -24.61 -18.21 -0.51
C THR A 571 -23.35 -17.51 0.00
N MET A 572 -22.58 -16.88 -0.89
CA MET A 572 -21.33 -16.20 -0.52
C MET A 572 -21.61 -14.95 0.32
N TYR A 573 -22.70 -14.21 0.04
CA TYR A 573 -23.03 -13.04 0.84
C TYR A 573 -23.44 -13.45 2.26
N LYS A 574 -24.37 -14.41 2.39
CA LYS A 574 -24.80 -14.92 3.70
C LYS A 574 -23.63 -15.51 4.48
N PHE A 575 -22.74 -16.25 3.82
CA PHE A 575 -21.52 -16.73 4.45
C PHE A 575 -20.61 -15.58 4.91
N ALA A 576 -20.44 -14.54 4.09
CA ALA A 576 -19.60 -13.40 4.41
C ALA A 576 -20.06 -12.59 5.63
N VAL A 577 -21.37 -12.49 5.86
CA VAL A 577 -21.96 -11.78 7.00
C VAL A 577 -22.33 -12.71 8.17
N GLY A 578 -22.16 -14.03 8.02
CA GLY A 578 -22.56 -15.02 9.03
C GLY A 578 -24.08 -15.19 9.17
N GLU A 579 -24.85 -14.91 8.12
CA GLU A 579 -26.31 -15.06 8.10
C GLU A 579 -26.69 -16.52 7.80
N GLY A 580 -26.66 -17.36 8.84
CA GLY A 580 -27.13 -18.76 8.74
C GLY A 580 -26.21 -19.69 7.95
N ILE A 581 -25.00 -19.25 7.60
CA ILE A 581 -23.95 -20.07 6.99
C ILE A 581 -22.63 -19.81 7.73
N SER A 582 -21.99 -20.87 8.20
CA SER A 582 -20.72 -20.85 8.91
C SER A 582 -19.65 -21.65 8.17
N ALA A 583 -18.37 -21.35 8.42
CA ALA A 583 -17.26 -21.97 7.70
C ALA A 583 -17.17 -23.50 7.86
N GLY A 584 -17.78 -24.04 8.92
CA GLY A 584 -17.87 -25.48 9.19
C GLY A 584 -19.03 -26.18 8.50
N ASP A 585 -19.95 -25.44 7.87
CA ASP A 585 -21.10 -26.05 7.18
C ASP A 585 -20.63 -26.75 5.92
N THR A 586 -21.14 -27.97 5.71
CA THR A 586 -20.88 -28.73 4.49
C THR A 586 -21.59 -28.10 3.30
N LEU A 587 -21.05 -28.27 2.09
CA LEU A 587 -21.67 -27.74 0.87
C LEU A 587 -23.10 -28.27 0.68
N LYS A 588 -23.38 -29.51 1.11
CA LYS A 588 -24.73 -30.09 1.10
C LYS A 588 -25.70 -29.49 2.12
N SER A 589 -25.21 -28.99 3.25
CA SER A 589 -26.06 -28.46 4.32
C SER A 589 -26.43 -26.99 4.13
N ILE A 590 -25.87 -26.30 3.13
CA ILE A 590 -26.15 -24.89 2.85
C ILE A 590 -27.64 -24.74 2.47
N PRO A 591 -28.44 -23.95 3.22
CA PRO A 591 -29.89 -23.86 3.05
C PRO A 591 -30.31 -22.82 2.00
N VAL A 592 -29.50 -22.62 0.97
CA VAL A 592 -29.77 -21.67 -0.12
C VAL A 592 -30.15 -22.45 -1.37
N THR A 593 -31.26 -22.02 -1.97
CA THR A 593 -31.73 -22.59 -3.24
C THR A 593 -32.14 -21.49 -4.20
N SER A 594 -32.05 -21.77 -5.48
CA SER A 594 -32.54 -20.92 -6.56
C SER A 594 -33.24 -21.80 -7.59
N ALA A 595 -34.18 -21.26 -8.37
CA ALA A 595 -34.97 -22.08 -9.27
C ALA A 595 -35.20 -21.41 -10.62
N PHE A 596 -35.24 -22.24 -11.66
CA PHE A 596 -35.67 -21.86 -13.00
C PHE A 596 -36.41 -23.02 -13.67
N GLY A 597 -37.63 -22.75 -14.16
CA GLY A 597 -38.47 -23.79 -14.74
C GLY A 597 -38.76 -24.91 -13.73
N ALA A 598 -38.42 -26.14 -14.10
CA ALA A 598 -38.54 -27.31 -13.24
C ALA A 598 -37.27 -27.62 -12.43
N SER A 599 -36.18 -26.85 -12.63
CA SER A 599 -34.90 -27.05 -11.97
C SER A 599 -34.82 -26.23 -10.68
N THR A 600 -34.38 -26.88 -9.61
CA THR A 600 -33.98 -26.23 -8.36
C THR A 600 -32.50 -26.50 -8.15
N TYR A 601 -31.73 -25.43 -7.99
CA TYR A 601 -30.30 -25.44 -7.75
C TYR A 601 -30.01 -25.24 -6.26
N SER A 602 -29.03 -25.98 -5.78
CA SER A 602 -28.38 -25.85 -4.47
C SER A 602 -26.88 -26.08 -4.64
N MET A 603 -26.09 -25.82 -3.61
CA MET A 603 -24.64 -26.02 -3.68
C MET A 603 -24.28 -27.48 -4.05
N ASN A 604 -25.03 -28.47 -3.55
CA ASN A 604 -24.80 -29.88 -3.91
C ASN A 604 -25.31 -30.28 -5.31
N THR A 605 -25.95 -29.38 -6.06
CA THR A 605 -26.17 -29.58 -7.50
C THR A 605 -24.84 -29.60 -8.25
N PHE A 606 -23.88 -28.77 -7.82
CA PHE A 606 -22.57 -28.63 -8.46
C PHE A 606 -21.47 -29.36 -7.70
N PHE A 607 -21.52 -29.39 -6.37
CA PHE A 607 -20.55 -30.11 -5.55
C PHE A 607 -21.18 -31.41 -5.09
N THR A 608 -20.93 -32.51 -5.79
CA THR A 608 -21.52 -33.83 -5.53
C THR A 608 -20.54 -34.73 -4.79
N ALA A 609 -20.92 -35.98 -4.50
CA ALA A 609 -19.99 -36.98 -3.98
C ALA A 609 -18.82 -37.30 -4.94
N ALA A 610 -18.97 -37.04 -6.24
CA ALA A 610 -17.97 -37.34 -7.27
C ALA A 610 -17.06 -36.16 -7.63
N SER A 611 -17.30 -34.96 -7.07
CA SER A 611 -16.51 -33.77 -7.36
C SER A 611 -15.45 -33.49 -6.31
N THR A 612 -14.49 -32.64 -6.66
CA THR A 612 -13.53 -32.06 -5.73
C THR A 612 -13.64 -30.53 -5.75
N PRO A 613 -13.99 -29.86 -4.62
CA PRO A 613 -14.49 -30.42 -3.37
C PRO A 613 -15.79 -31.22 -3.52
N SER A 614 -16.02 -32.17 -2.61
CA SER A 614 -17.25 -32.96 -2.59
C SER A 614 -18.34 -32.28 -1.77
N GLU A 615 -19.57 -32.78 -1.87
CA GLU A 615 -20.74 -32.26 -1.14
C GLU A 615 -20.57 -32.25 0.39
N THR A 616 -19.68 -33.09 0.94
CA THR A 616 -19.40 -33.20 2.38
C THR A 616 -18.26 -32.30 2.84
N GLN A 617 -17.52 -31.66 1.94
CA GLN A 617 -16.52 -30.67 2.32
C GLN A 617 -17.20 -29.38 2.79
N THR A 618 -16.49 -28.59 3.59
CA THR A 618 -17.07 -27.35 4.14
C THR A 618 -16.94 -26.19 3.16
N ILE A 619 -17.82 -25.20 3.30
CA ILE A 619 -17.69 -23.93 2.55
C ILE A 619 -16.39 -23.19 2.88
N GLY A 620 -15.88 -23.32 4.11
CA GLY A 620 -14.55 -22.83 4.47
C GLY A 620 -13.46 -23.51 3.63
N TYR A 621 -13.50 -24.84 3.51
CA TYR A 621 -12.55 -25.57 2.67
C TYR A 621 -12.67 -25.18 1.19
N LEU A 622 -13.89 -24.97 0.67
CA LEU A 622 -14.09 -24.52 -0.71
C LEU A 622 -13.32 -23.22 -1.01
N ILE A 623 -13.40 -22.24 -0.10
CA ILE A 623 -12.84 -20.91 -0.35
C ILE A 623 -11.35 -20.75 0.01
N ASN A 624 -10.82 -21.61 0.88
CA ASN A 624 -9.44 -21.47 1.36
C ASN A 624 -8.55 -22.69 1.13
N ARG A 625 -9.12 -23.81 0.65
CA ARG A 625 -8.45 -25.08 0.37
C ARG A 625 -7.63 -25.67 1.53
N GLY A 626 -7.97 -25.30 2.77
CA GLY A 626 -7.29 -25.76 3.96
C GLY A 626 -5.89 -25.16 4.15
N THR A 627 -5.65 -23.95 3.60
CA THR A 627 -4.38 -23.22 3.73
C THR A 627 -3.86 -23.17 5.17
N SER A 628 -2.53 -23.19 5.32
CA SER A 628 -1.85 -23.06 6.61
C SER A 628 -1.76 -21.61 7.11
N TYR A 629 -2.20 -20.63 6.31
CA TYR A 629 -2.18 -19.23 6.68
C TYR A 629 -2.95 -18.97 7.99
N VAL A 630 -2.31 -18.32 8.97
CA VAL A 630 -2.86 -18.21 10.32
C VAL A 630 -3.95 -17.15 10.48
N ALA A 631 -4.07 -16.23 9.52
CA ALA A 631 -4.98 -15.08 9.61
C ALA A 631 -6.06 -15.10 8.51
N VAL A 632 -6.45 -16.29 8.05
CA VAL A 632 -7.52 -16.47 7.06
C VAL A 632 -8.79 -15.77 7.50
N ASN A 633 -9.38 -15.02 6.58
CA ASN A 633 -10.67 -14.37 6.76
C ASN A 633 -11.62 -14.80 5.64
N ASN A 634 -12.34 -15.89 5.90
CA ASN A 634 -13.29 -16.46 4.94
C ASN A 634 -14.37 -15.45 4.53
N GLY A 635 -14.79 -14.55 5.42
CA GLY A 635 -15.81 -13.55 5.10
C GLY A 635 -15.33 -12.53 4.07
N ARG A 636 -14.08 -12.06 4.21
CA ARG A 636 -13.45 -11.16 3.22
C ARG A 636 -13.22 -11.86 1.89
N ARG A 637 -12.76 -13.12 1.90
CA ARG A 637 -12.63 -13.91 0.66
C ARG A 637 -13.99 -14.11 -0.03
N ALA A 638 -15.04 -14.41 0.72
CA ALA A 638 -16.38 -14.62 0.16
C ALA A 638 -16.92 -13.34 -0.49
N ILE A 639 -16.68 -12.17 0.12
CA ILE A 639 -16.96 -10.88 -0.52
C ILE A 639 -16.09 -10.66 -1.75
N GLY A 640 -14.80 -10.97 -1.71
CA GLY A 640 -13.93 -10.87 -2.88
C GLY A 640 -14.47 -11.65 -4.09
N SER A 641 -14.95 -12.88 -3.89
CA SER A 641 -15.56 -13.68 -4.95
C SER A 641 -16.79 -13.02 -5.56
N LEU A 642 -17.58 -12.30 -4.74
CA LEU A 642 -18.70 -11.50 -5.22
C LEU A 642 -18.25 -10.22 -5.95
N LEU A 643 -17.17 -9.57 -5.50
CA LEU A 643 -16.61 -8.43 -6.21
C LEU A 643 -16.17 -8.84 -7.62
N HIS A 644 -15.51 -9.99 -7.76
CA HIS A 644 -15.12 -10.57 -9.04
C HIS A 644 -16.34 -10.83 -9.93
N LEU A 645 -17.34 -11.54 -9.41
CA LEU A 645 -18.59 -11.82 -10.12
C LEU A 645 -19.28 -10.54 -10.63
N ILE A 646 -19.27 -9.47 -9.84
CA ILE A 646 -19.82 -8.17 -10.27
C ILE A 646 -18.98 -7.58 -11.40
N GLN A 647 -17.66 -7.64 -11.30
CA GLN A 647 -16.74 -7.11 -12.33
C GLN A 647 -16.93 -7.81 -13.66
N ASP A 648 -16.93 -9.14 -13.68
CA ASP A 648 -17.18 -9.94 -14.89
C ASP A 648 -18.56 -9.61 -15.47
N SER A 649 -19.56 -9.36 -14.62
CA SER A 649 -20.90 -8.98 -15.11
C SER A 649 -20.96 -7.68 -15.92
N TYR A 650 -19.93 -6.83 -15.84
CA TYR A 650 -19.78 -5.60 -16.63
C TYR A 650 -18.66 -5.68 -17.66
N ALA A 651 -17.86 -6.76 -17.66
CA ALA A 651 -16.87 -7.03 -18.69
C ALA A 651 -17.57 -7.53 -19.96
N LYS A 652 -17.36 -6.86 -21.08
CA LYS A 652 -18.05 -7.18 -22.34
C LYS A 652 -17.71 -8.58 -22.87
N GLY A 653 -16.52 -9.11 -22.55
CA GLY A 653 -16.14 -10.50 -22.87
C GLY A 653 -17.01 -11.55 -22.19
N HIS A 654 -17.61 -11.21 -21.06
CA HIS A 654 -18.38 -12.10 -20.20
C HIS A 654 -19.89 -11.92 -20.38
N VAL A 655 -20.35 -10.66 -20.43
CA VAL A 655 -21.77 -10.32 -20.47
C VAL A 655 -22.05 -9.18 -21.43
N LYS A 656 -23.04 -9.38 -22.31
CA LYS A 656 -23.61 -8.31 -23.14
C LYS A 656 -24.69 -7.57 -22.35
N ARG A 657 -24.58 -6.24 -22.31
CA ARG A 657 -25.53 -5.36 -21.61
C ARG A 657 -25.99 -4.21 -22.50
N THR A 658 -27.18 -3.69 -22.21
CA THR A 658 -27.71 -2.50 -22.88
C THR A 658 -26.88 -1.26 -22.55
N LEU A 659 -26.27 -0.62 -23.55
CA LEU A 659 -25.60 0.67 -23.37
C LEU A 659 -26.62 1.80 -23.25
N LEU A 660 -26.60 2.53 -22.13
CA LEU A 660 -27.57 3.57 -21.80
C LEU A 660 -27.19 4.95 -22.34
N ASN A 661 -25.92 5.18 -22.67
CA ASN A 661 -25.42 6.45 -23.19
C ASN A 661 -24.68 6.29 -24.54
N PRO A 662 -25.32 5.73 -25.59
CA PRO A 662 -24.68 5.56 -26.89
C PRO A 662 -24.22 6.89 -27.52
N GLY A 663 -24.83 8.02 -27.13
CA GLY A 663 -24.42 9.34 -27.58
C GLY A 663 -23.01 9.78 -27.14
N ASP A 664 -22.43 9.11 -26.14
CA ASP A 664 -21.07 9.39 -25.64
C ASP A 664 -19.98 8.56 -26.32
N LEU A 665 -20.35 7.62 -27.19
CA LEU A 665 -19.39 6.88 -28.01
C LEU A 665 -18.67 7.80 -28.99
N LEU A 666 -17.40 7.50 -29.24
CA LEU A 666 -16.67 8.07 -30.37
C LEU A 666 -17.25 7.53 -31.68
N ALA A 667 -17.28 8.38 -32.71
CA ALA A 667 -17.82 8.01 -34.01
C ALA A 667 -17.12 6.76 -34.58
N GLY A 668 -17.90 5.74 -34.94
CA GLY A 668 -17.39 4.48 -35.48
C GLY A 668 -16.73 3.56 -34.45
N LYS A 669 -16.85 3.85 -33.15
CA LYS A 669 -16.37 2.99 -32.06
C LYS A 669 -17.54 2.35 -31.32
N THR A 670 -17.30 1.19 -30.74
CA THR A 670 -18.30 0.39 -30.01
C THR A 670 -18.08 0.39 -28.50
N ASP A 671 -16.89 0.80 -28.06
CA ASP A 671 -16.37 0.65 -26.70
C ASP A 671 -15.43 1.79 -26.26
N GLN A 672 -15.29 2.83 -27.09
CA GLN A 672 -14.48 4.02 -26.77
C GLN A 672 -15.37 5.24 -26.65
N PHE A 673 -15.23 5.94 -25.53
CA PHE A 673 -16.09 7.06 -25.16
C PHE A 673 -15.36 8.40 -25.28
N LYS A 674 -16.12 9.48 -25.39
CA LYS A 674 -15.57 10.85 -25.43
C LYS A 674 -14.75 11.14 -24.16
N PRO A 675 -13.72 12.00 -24.23
CA PRO A 675 -12.92 12.36 -23.05
C PRO A 675 -13.78 12.79 -21.86
N GLY A 676 -13.50 12.23 -20.67
CA GLY A 676 -14.26 12.50 -19.45
C GLY A 676 -15.60 11.76 -19.32
N THR A 677 -15.98 10.97 -20.32
CA THR A 677 -17.19 10.10 -20.27
C THR A 677 -16.80 8.63 -20.27
N TYR A 678 -17.74 7.77 -19.92
CA TYR A 678 -17.57 6.31 -19.84
C TYR A 678 -18.90 5.62 -20.17
N GLY A 679 -18.84 4.34 -20.53
CA GLY A 679 -20.04 3.54 -20.82
C GLY A 679 -20.87 3.29 -19.57
N LYS A 680 -22.18 3.55 -19.68
CA LYS A 680 -23.17 3.24 -18.65
C LYS A 680 -24.00 2.07 -19.12
N TYR A 681 -23.92 0.96 -18.40
CA TYR A 681 -24.49 -0.32 -18.80
C TYR A 681 -25.70 -0.66 -17.92
N GLY A 682 -26.82 -0.93 -18.59
CA GLY A 682 -28.08 -1.29 -17.99
C GLY A 682 -28.27 -2.80 -17.88
N ASP A 683 -29.48 -3.24 -18.22
CA ASP A 683 -29.92 -4.62 -18.11
C ASP A 683 -29.07 -5.58 -18.98
N VAL A 684 -29.02 -6.85 -18.56
CA VAL A 684 -28.30 -7.94 -19.24
C VAL A 684 -29.07 -8.39 -20.47
N GLU A 685 -28.39 -8.45 -21.61
CA GLU A 685 -28.91 -8.92 -22.90
C GLU A 685 -28.49 -10.36 -23.19
N ASN A 686 -27.27 -10.74 -22.84
CA ASN A 686 -26.75 -12.10 -23.06
C ASN A 686 -25.69 -12.41 -21.99
N PHE A 687 -25.70 -13.64 -21.46
CA PHE A 687 -24.57 -14.20 -20.72
C PHE A 687 -23.77 -15.06 -21.69
N HIS A 688 -22.54 -14.65 -22.01
CA HIS A 688 -21.72 -15.41 -22.95
C HIS A 688 -21.30 -16.75 -22.32
N CYS A 689 -20.91 -17.69 -23.18
CA CYS A 689 -20.26 -18.93 -22.82
C CYS A 689 -18.80 -18.85 -23.27
N TYR A 690 -17.87 -19.09 -22.35
CA TYR A 690 -16.44 -19.03 -22.65
C TYR A 690 -16.02 -20.13 -23.62
N LYS A 691 -16.63 -21.32 -23.48
CA LYS A 691 -16.35 -22.45 -24.34
C LYS A 691 -16.77 -22.16 -25.79
N GLY A 692 -15.78 -22.03 -26.65
CA GLY A 692 -15.96 -21.73 -28.08
C GLY A 692 -15.83 -20.24 -28.41
N GLN A 693 -15.59 -19.39 -27.40
CA GLN A 693 -15.31 -17.97 -27.59
C GLN A 693 -13.89 -17.77 -28.12
N ASN A 694 -13.67 -16.68 -28.85
CA ASN A 694 -12.34 -16.25 -29.24
C ASN A 694 -11.61 -15.65 -28.02
N HIS A 695 -10.50 -16.24 -27.63
CA HIS A 695 -9.71 -15.82 -26.47
C HIS A 695 -9.25 -14.35 -26.59
N ALA A 696 -8.84 -13.90 -27.78
CA ALA A 696 -8.38 -12.52 -27.95
C ALA A 696 -9.52 -11.48 -27.78
N ASP A 697 -10.74 -11.85 -28.18
CA ASP A 697 -11.90 -10.95 -28.05
C ASP A 697 -12.40 -10.91 -26.61
N HIS A 698 -12.26 -12.03 -25.88
CA HIS A 698 -12.51 -12.11 -24.44
C HIS A 698 -11.50 -11.25 -23.66
N ASP A 699 -10.20 -11.56 -23.80
CA ASP A 699 -9.09 -10.94 -23.05
C ASP A 699 -9.03 -9.42 -23.24
N LYS A 700 -9.49 -8.90 -24.39
CA LYS A 700 -9.52 -7.47 -24.68
C LYS A 700 -10.24 -6.67 -23.60
N TYR A 701 -11.28 -7.23 -22.98
CA TYR A 701 -12.09 -6.52 -21.98
C TYR A 701 -11.66 -6.82 -20.54
N ASP A 702 -10.67 -7.69 -20.34
CA ASP A 702 -10.08 -8.03 -19.03
C ASP A 702 -8.64 -7.53 -18.89
N ASN A 703 -8.06 -6.99 -19.96
CA ASN A 703 -6.70 -6.47 -19.99
C ASN A 703 -6.66 -4.94 -20.13
N PHE A 704 -5.90 -4.30 -19.26
CA PHE A 704 -5.61 -2.87 -19.32
C PHE A 704 -4.23 -2.58 -18.73
N ASP A 705 -3.66 -1.42 -19.06
CA ASP A 705 -2.39 -1.00 -18.47
C ASP A 705 -2.65 -0.47 -17.04
N ALA A 706 -2.38 -1.31 -16.03
CA ALA A 706 -2.64 -0.94 -14.63
C ALA A 706 -1.81 0.25 -14.15
N SER A 707 -0.68 0.59 -14.79
CA SER A 707 0.10 1.79 -14.46
C SER A 707 -0.68 3.09 -14.69
N LYS A 708 -1.74 3.03 -15.50
CA LYS A 708 -2.63 4.16 -15.77
C LYS A 708 -3.79 4.28 -14.77
N LEU A 709 -3.94 3.32 -13.86
CA LEU A 709 -5.03 3.30 -12.87
C LEU A 709 -4.55 3.88 -11.54
N ASP A 710 -5.35 4.78 -10.98
CA ASP A 710 -5.18 5.32 -9.63
C ASP A 710 -6.44 4.97 -8.83
N THR A 711 -6.32 4.05 -7.87
CA THR A 711 -7.43 3.53 -7.08
C THR A 711 -8.10 4.59 -6.20
N GLY A 712 -7.44 5.73 -5.95
CA GLY A 712 -8.03 6.90 -5.30
C GLY A 712 -8.78 7.83 -6.25
N LYS A 713 -8.65 7.65 -7.56
CA LYS A 713 -9.15 8.53 -8.62
C LYS A 713 -9.94 7.75 -9.66
N LEU A 714 -11.24 7.67 -9.40
CA LEU A 714 -12.22 6.92 -10.18
C LEU A 714 -12.25 7.27 -11.67
N GLU A 715 -11.92 8.49 -12.05
CA GLU A 715 -11.83 8.95 -13.44
C GLU A 715 -10.74 8.23 -14.26
N THR A 716 -9.72 7.68 -13.61
CA THR A 716 -8.66 6.90 -14.28
C THR A 716 -9.17 5.57 -14.84
N PHE A 717 -10.31 5.09 -14.34
CA PHE A 717 -10.99 3.88 -14.82
C PHE A 717 -11.94 4.14 -15.99
N ASN A 718 -12.22 5.40 -16.35
CA ASN A 718 -13.12 5.73 -17.47
C ASN A 718 -12.76 5.03 -18.81
N PRO A 719 -11.48 4.85 -19.18
CA PRO A 719 -11.11 4.15 -20.41
C PRO A 719 -11.35 2.63 -20.36
N LEU A 720 -11.51 2.04 -19.17
CA LEU A 720 -11.75 0.63 -19.00
C LEU A 720 -13.27 0.37 -19.04
N THR A 721 -13.72 -0.19 -20.16
CA THR A 721 -15.13 -0.50 -20.46
C THR A 721 -15.79 -1.26 -19.30
N GLY A 722 -16.93 -0.75 -18.81
CA GLY A 722 -17.72 -1.39 -17.74
C GLY A 722 -17.19 -1.20 -16.32
N SER A 723 -15.91 -0.89 -16.13
CA SER A 723 -15.29 -0.81 -14.79
C SER A 723 -15.92 0.23 -13.86
N ARG A 724 -16.37 1.38 -14.38
CA ARG A 724 -17.00 2.42 -13.56
C ARG A 724 -18.30 1.94 -12.93
N ASP A 725 -19.15 1.27 -13.70
CA ASP A 725 -20.38 0.67 -13.17
C ASP A 725 -20.07 -0.49 -12.22
N ALA A 726 -19.07 -1.33 -12.54
CA ALA A 726 -18.61 -2.39 -11.65
C ALA A 726 -18.16 -1.85 -10.30
N ILE A 727 -17.31 -0.82 -10.28
CA ILE A 727 -16.86 -0.13 -9.05
C ILE A 727 -18.07 0.39 -8.27
N ASP A 728 -19.01 1.05 -8.95
CA ASP A 728 -20.20 1.62 -8.31
C ASP A 728 -21.09 0.55 -7.67
N GLN A 729 -21.25 -0.63 -8.28
CA GLN A 729 -22.01 -1.73 -7.67
C GLN A 729 -21.23 -2.44 -6.57
N CYS A 730 -19.91 -2.63 -6.74
CA CYS A 730 -19.02 -3.16 -5.70
C CYS A 730 -19.06 -2.29 -4.44
N MET A 731 -19.02 -0.96 -4.57
CA MET A 731 -19.13 -0.04 -3.43
C MET A 731 -20.44 -0.26 -2.65
N LYS A 732 -21.57 -0.46 -3.34
CA LYS A 732 -22.87 -0.71 -2.68
C LYS A 732 -22.89 -2.07 -1.96
N LEU A 733 -22.35 -3.12 -2.59
CA LEU A 733 -22.23 -4.43 -1.95
C LEU A 733 -21.38 -4.34 -0.68
N LEU A 734 -20.25 -3.64 -0.76
CA LEU A 734 -19.33 -3.43 0.35
C LEU A 734 -19.97 -2.66 1.50
N ASP A 735 -20.79 -1.65 1.20
CA ASP A 735 -21.55 -0.92 2.22
C ASP A 735 -22.59 -1.81 2.91
N PHE A 736 -23.28 -2.69 2.17
CA PHE A 736 -24.18 -3.69 2.78
C PHE A 736 -23.43 -4.69 3.67
N TRP A 737 -22.31 -5.24 3.18
CA TRP A 737 -21.48 -6.18 3.93
C TRP A 737 -20.95 -5.54 5.22
N LYS A 738 -20.42 -4.31 5.12
CA LYS A 738 -19.81 -3.62 6.26
C LYS A 738 -20.82 -3.28 7.34
N THR A 739 -22.07 -3.04 6.97
CA THR A 739 -23.19 -2.80 7.89
C THR A 739 -23.84 -4.09 8.40
N GLY A 740 -23.46 -5.25 7.86
CA GLY A 740 -24.10 -6.53 8.19
C GLY A 740 -25.56 -6.59 7.74
N THR A 741 -25.91 -5.90 6.65
CA THR A 741 -27.30 -5.85 6.15
C THR A 741 -27.75 -7.26 5.75
N PRO A 742 -28.90 -7.76 6.23
CA PRO A 742 -29.41 -9.07 5.83
C PRO A 742 -29.62 -9.15 4.31
N TYR A 743 -29.38 -10.31 3.70
CA TYR A 743 -29.44 -10.49 2.24
C TYR A 743 -30.78 -10.00 1.65
N ALA A 744 -31.89 -10.35 2.31
CA ALA A 744 -33.24 -10.00 1.87
C ALA A 744 -33.56 -8.49 1.96
N SER A 745 -32.76 -7.70 2.70
CA SER A 745 -33.03 -6.29 3.01
C SER A 745 -32.27 -5.29 2.12
N GLY A 746 -31.55 -5.76 1.09
CA GLY A 746 -30.81 -4.88 0.19
C GLY A 746 -29.99 -5.64 -0.86
N PRO A 747 -29.04 -6.49 -0.44
CA PRO A 747 -28.20 -7.27 -1.35
C PRO A 747 -28.97 -8.07 -2.39
N LYS A 748 -30.12 -8.67 -2.01
CA LYS A 748 -30.99 -9.37 -2.94
C LYS A 748 -31.48 -8.46 -4.07
N ASP A 749 -31.98 -7.27 -3.77
CA ASP A 749 -32.43 -6.32 -4.79
C ASP A 749 -31.27 -5.84 -5.67
N LEU A 750 -30.10 -5.62 -5.05
CA LEU A 750 -28.88 -5.25 -5.78
C LEU A 750 -28.53 -6.32 -6.83
N PHE A 751 -28.45 -7.59 -6.44
CA PHE A 751 -28.14 -8.67 -7.39
C PHE A 751 -29.26 -8.93 -8.38
N GLU A 752 -30.51 -9.04 -7.94
CA GLU A 752 -31.62 -9.44 -8.79
C GLU A 752 -32.08 -8.35 -9.75
N ASN A 753 -32.20 -7.11 -9.26
CA ASN A 753 -32.92 -6.04 -9.95
C ASN A 753 -32.00 -4.92 -10.43
N LYS A 754 -30.71 -4.93 -10.08
CA LYS A 754 -29.71 -3.97 -10.60
C LYS A 754 -28.63 -4.66 -11.41
N ILE A 755 -27.91 -5.61 -10.82
CA ILE A 755 -26.72 -6.21 -11.45
C ILE A 755 -27.15 -7.24 -12.51
N PHE A 756 -27.95 -8.23 -12.13
CA PHE A 756 -28.35 -9.33 -13.01
C PHE A 756 -29.79 -9.20 -13.51
N LYS A 757 -30.29 -7.97 -13.63
CA LYS A 757 -31.61 -7.72 -14.23
C LYS A 757 -31.54 -8.02 -15.71
N LEU A 758 -32.36 -8.96 -16.18
CA LEU A 758 -32.46 -9.30 -17.60
C LEU A 758 -33.25 -8.24 -18.36
N SER A 759 -32.78 -7.91 -19.55
CA SER A 759 -33.51 -7.10 -20.51
C SER A 759 -34.73 -7.86 -21.03
N GLY A 760 -35.75 -7.14 -21.51
CA GLY A 760 -36.96 -7.76 -22.07
C GLY A 760 -36.71 -8.60 -23.33
N GLY A 761 -35.56 -8.42 -23.98
CA GLY A 761 -35.13 -9.16 -25.17
C GLY A 761 -33.92 -10.05 -24.93
N ALA A 762 -33.63 -10.44 -23.68
CA ALA A 762 -32.46 -11.24 -23.37
C ALA A 762 -32.44 -12.56 -24.17
N THR A 763 -31.31 -12.87 -24.77
CA THR A 763 -31.13 -14.02 -25.67
C THR A 763 -30.46 -15.20 -24.94
N PRO A 764 -30.65 -16.43 -25.44
CA PRO A 764 -29.85 -17.57 -25.01
C PRO A 764 -28.35 -17.32 -25.18
N ALA A 765 -27.56 -17.95 -24.33
CA ALA A 765 -26.11 -17.80 -24.32
C ALA A 765 -25.46 -18.06 -25.68
N ASP A 766 -24.46 -17.27 -26.04
CA ASP A 766 -23.64 -17.47 -27.23
C ASP A 766 -22.14 -17.42 -26.86
N ALA A 767 -21.27 -17.67 -27.84
CA ALA A 767 -19.82 -17.57 -27.66
C ALA A 767 -19.24 -16.35 -28.41
N LEU A 768 -20.05 -15.30 -28.62
CA LEU A 768 -19.70 -14.14 -29.45
C LEU A 768 -19.62 -12.89 -28.57
N VAL A 769 -18.47 -12.21 -28.55
CA VAL A 769 -18.26 -10.98 -27.77
C VAL A 769 -18.91 -9.73 -28.42
N ASP A 770 -19.36 -9.84 -29.67
CA ASP A 770 -19.83 -8.71 -30.51
C ASP A 770 -21.36 -8.64 -30.67
#